data_AF-A0A813HHI6-F1
#
_entry.id   AF-A0A813HHI6-F1
#
_cell.length_a   1.000
_cell.length_b   1.000
_cell.length_c   1.000
_cell.angle_alpha   90.00
_cell.angle_beta   90.00
_cell.angle_gamma   90.00
#
_symmetry.space_group_name_H-M   'P 1'
#
loop_
_entity.id
_entity.type
_entity.pdbx_description
1 polymer ?
#
loop_
_entity_poly.entity_id
_entity_poly.type
_entity_poly.pdbx_seq_one_letter_code
_entity_poly.pdbx_strand_id
1 'polypeptide(L)'
;MAPKKVVAKVVAAKAASPEEKVPELKAATPVEKRKAEETPEEPAAKKEAKTEEEELEKDGAEDKRPALKVACGFNNVDCTLNVVPTLAGKVLMGLNEGGMQYLIAGARSNVGIKGGRYMYEVKIIEALNPTPKVPAAKQLVRLGFSTAGSPLVLGDADTGVYFDSDGGFAVGRQRKGTSQRFGRDQSVAVLLNLDAASPNANTVSLFCNGKRISKPQPLPESLHGKALFPHIAFRAVSLQVNMGPVPAKALPFSCRMVQGAATADAVVADAAVPKDGKYEVLVPVAFPDEGTFQWLDDFLEKNPTYVELSDRKLQDWAASSGLAKPRGGTNDKPAFAYGVPGMDDMSLRNMIASVAPIMPRNYVVMEVKSNLIAAERSILLKRFSKAHFKKVAHVVMGEPSKEHKKKVHSIILKAKQDKANTDWRLKKAEKERKKQLVKRQKELAELRKQAEEKRKQMVEEAKKKAEEAKKKAEAGDEKKEEAASVEVEAPAKVEEKKEEEPEEVDDLGEEPPTAELSAEEQKLWFQPKVGAGDLAPAVLSKAFASFTIPEKEEGFDAINYEWQQEAKSKEYLRKWVVETKLTSRIEDLQPSQYFKDKAAAWQKQFGEWQTKQRAFKAAAPKKKEEISDGAKDISSVADVSDIGGGEPLFAHFAPEDWALIQLRHELYLLQDAFQKDVNDPDRAGIPENHLAFYYNKYFKKGLNPKLFSLSTNLELFALLKDTVAIPADTQVLTSQLPAELESLGIFVKLTEENRRERQRRIDAGDETARLKFVTVPAAVIAPAKTVPAVVKGAGKGKGKGKW
;
A
#
# COMPACT_ATOMS: atom_id res chain seq x y z
N MET A 1 -69.16 26.09 38.76
CA MET A 1 -69.24 25.15 39.91
C MET A 1 -68.06 24.18 39.84
N ALA A 2 -67.48 23.80 40.98
CA ALA A 2 -66.54 22.66 41.07
C ALA A 2 -67.34 21.33 41.12
N PRO A 3 -66.75 20.12 40.95
CA PRO A 3 -65.79 19.58 41.95
C PRO A 3 -64.64 18.64 41.45
N LYS A 4 -63.55 18.57 42.24
CA LYS A 4 -62.73 17.39 42.70
C LYS A 4 -62.24 16.34 41.67
N LYS A 5 -61.13 15.60 41.80
CA LYS A 5 -59.95 15.42 42.70
C LYS A 5 -58.93 14.58 41.84
N VAL A 6 -57.62 14.44 42.05
CA VAL A 6 -56.79 14.02 43.19
C VAL A 6 -55.35 14.58 43.01
N VAL A 7 -54.55 14.66 44.08
CA VAL A 7 -53.22 15.31 44.15
C VAL A 7 -52.13 14.33 44.58
N ALA A 8 -50.89 14.50 44.10
CA ALA A 8 -49.67 14.07 44.80
C ALA A 8 -48.46 14.96 44.48
N LYS A 9 -47.94 15.68 45.49
CA LYS A 9 -46.63 16.38 45.51
C LYS A 9 -46.34 16.79 46.96
N VAL A 10 -45.06 16.84 47.38
CA VAL A 10 -44.40 17.95 48.13
C VAL A 10 -43.00 17.53 48.64
N VAL A 11 -42.17 18.54 48.89
CA VAL A 11 -40.72 18.59 49.14
C VAL A 11 -40.44 18.98 50.61
N ALA A 12 -39.27 18.63 51.19
CA ALA A 12 -38.47 19.37 52.22
C ALA A 12 -37.60 18.40 53.09
N ALA A 13 -36.57 18.78 53.88
CA ALA A 13 -35.53 19.84 53.79
C ALA A 13 -34.47 19.64 54.93
N LYS A 14 -33.20 20.06 54.69
CA LYS A 14 -32.16 20.66 55.59
C LYS A 14 -31.89 20.18 57.06
N ALA A 15 -30.58 20.04 57.39
CA ALA A 15 -29.86 20.52 58.62
C ALA A 15 -29.23 19.55 59.70
N ALA A 16 -27.88 19.58 59.76
CA ALA A 16 -26.86 19.56 60.87
C ALA A 16 -26.98 18.87 62.27
N SER A 17 -25.91 18.10 62.62
CA SER A 17 -25.19 17.87 63.93
C SER A 17 -25.92 17.30 65.18
N PRO A 18 -25.24 16.76 66.25
CA PRO A 18 -23.79 16.63 66.54
C PRO A 18 -23.27 15.24 67.08
N GLU A 19 -22.09 15.26 67.71
CA GLU A 19 -21.19 14.23 68.31
C GLU A 19 -21.78 13.10 69.21
N GLU A 20 -21.10 11.93 69.30
CA GLU A 20 -20.48 11.39 70.55
C GLU A 20 -19.55 10.15 70.39
N LYS A 21 -19.09 9.53 71.52
CA LYS A 21 -17.84 8.75 71.70
C LYS A 21 -17.97 7.21 71.89
N VAL A 22 -16.79 6.56 71.95
CA VAL A 22 -16.45 5.11 72.13
C VAL A 22 -16.65 4.59 73.57
N PRO A 23 -16.96 3.28 73.77
CA PRO A 23 -16.10 2.36 74.56
C PRO A 23 -15.95 0.96 73.89
N GLU A 24 -14.85 0.20 73.86
CA GLU A 24 -13.82 -0.30 74.82
C GLU A 24 -14.12 -1.69 75.44
N LEU A 25 -13.03 -2.45 75.71
CA LEU A 25 -12.87 -3.73 76.43
C LEU A 25 -12.92 -5.04 75.60
N LYS A 26 -12.11 -6.10 75.82
CA LYS A 26 -10.74 -6.39 76.33
C LYS A 26 -10.72 -7.87 76.79
N ALA A 27 -9.82 -8.69 76.25
CA ALA A 27 -9.22 -9.89 76.89
C ALA A 27 -8.06 -10.37 75.99
N ALA A 28 -6.78 -10.35 76.36
CA ALA A 28 -6.04 -10.86 77.53
C ALA A 28 -5.47 -12.28 77.31
N THR A 29 -4.16 -12.32 77.05
CA THR A 29 -3.25 -13.48 76.85
C THR A 29 -2.91 -14.21 78.15
N PRO A 30 -2.38 -15.45 78.10
CA PRO A 30 -0.94 -15.66 78.39
C PRO A 30 -0.29 -16.78 77.52
N VAL A 31 0.96 -17.23 77.69
CA VAL A 31 2.32 -16.60 77.71
C VAL A 31 3.35 -17.75 77.82
N GLU A 32 4.46 -17.75 77.07
CA GLU A 32 5.74 -18.24 77.64
C GLU A 32 6.99 -17.49 77.13
N LYS A 33 8.03 -17.48 77.98
CA LYS A 33 9.15 -16.51 78.00
C LYS A 33 10.50 -17.17 77.75
N ARG A 34 11.48 -16.37 77.33
CA ARG A 34 12.81 -16.09 77.98
C ARG A 34 13.79 -15.55 76.90
N LYS A 35 14.71 -14.60 77.16
CA LYS A 35 14.99 -13.70 78.32
C LYS A 35 15.93 -12.56 77.85
N ALA A 36 15.97 -11.45 78.61
CA ALA A 36 17.08 -10.49 78.85
C ALA A 36 18.16 -10.26 77.74
N GLU A 37 18.35 -9.07 77.14
CA GLU A 37 18.76 -7.76 77.73
C GLU A 37 20.29 -7.55 77.69
N GLU A 38 20.76 -6.74 76.74
CA GLU A 38 21.93 -5.86 76.87
C GLU A 38 21.93 -4.83 75.71
N THR A 39 22.21 -3.56 76.02
CA THR A 39 22.47 -2.50 75.02
C THR A 39 23.98 -2.35 74.85
N PRO A 40 24.48 -2.29 73.61
CA PRO A 40 25.17 -1.05 73.24
C PRO A 40 25.03 -0.63 71.76
N GLU A 41 25.31 0.67 71.57
CA GLU A 41 25.76 1.35 70.34
C GLU A 41 24.87 1.39 69.07
N GLU A 42 24.60 2.64 68.70
CA GLU A 42 24.02 3.09 67.43
C GLU A 42 25.06 2.95 66.29
N PRO A 43 24.82 2.12 65.26
CA PRO A 43 25.65 2.15 64.06
C PRO A 43 25.30 3.40 63.24
N ALA A 44 26.18 4.39 63.33
CA ALA A 44 26.02 5.70 62.70
C ALA A 44 25.49 5.62 61.26
N ALA A 45 24.50 6.46 60.95
CA ALA A 45 23.97 6.63 59.61
C ALA A 45 25.11 6.92 58.61
N LYS A 46 25.33 5.99 57.67
CA LYS A 46 26.17 6.24 56.51
C LYS A 46 25.55 7.36 55.68
N LYS A 47 25.96 8.60 55.96
CA LYS A 47 25.87 9.69 54.99
C LYS A 47 26.67 9.27 53.77
N GLU A 48 25.98 8.86 52.70
CA GLU A 48 26.58 8.85 51.38
C GLU A 48 27.00 10.29 51.08
N ALA A 49 28.32 10.52 51.13
CA ALA A 49 28.88 11.80 50.77
C ALA A 49 28.57 12.04 49.31
N LYS A 50 27.72 13.04 49.02
CA LYS A 50 27.66 13.64 47.70
C LYS A 50 29.02 14.27 47.42
N THR A 51 29.86 13.55 46.70
CA THR A 51 30.89 14.17 45.88
C THR A 51 30.14 15.05 44.88
N GLU A 52 30.26 16.37 45.02
CA GLU A 52 29.86 17.27 43.95
C GLU A 52 30.83 17.00 42.78
N GLU A 53 30.35 16.36 41.71
CA GLU A 53 31.13 16.26 40.47
C GLU A 53 31.40 17.70 39.99
N GLU A 54 32.67 18.07 39.84
CA GLU A 54 33.08 19.40 39.37
C GLU A 54 32.39 19.70 38.02
N GLU A 55 31.82 20.89 37.87
CA GLU A 55 31.11 21.26 36.64
C GLU A 55 32.09 21.30 35.46
N LEU A 56 31.73 20.57 34.40
CA LEU A 56 32.59 20.29 33.25
C LEU A 56 32.69 21.47 32.27
N GLU A 57 31.86 22.50 32.45
CA GLU A 57 31.86 23.74 31.68
C GLU A 57 32.18 24.92 32.60
N LYS A 58 33.13 25.77 32.20
CA LYS A 58 33.50 26.99 32.94
C LYS A 58 32.94 28.23 32.24
N ASP A 59 32.84 29.35 32.96
CA ASP A 59 32.44 30.63 32.38
C ASP A 59 33.33 30.98 31.17
N GLY A 60 32.67 31.35 30.07
CA GLY A 60 33.37 31.86 28.89
C GLY A 60 33.73 33.33 29.06
N ALA A 61 34.62 33.83 28.21
CA ALA A 61 34.87 35.27 28.12
C ALA A 61 33.58 36.03 27.76
N GLU A 62 33.47 37.29 28.22
CA GLU A 62 32.33 38.15 27.90
C GLU A 62 32.24 38.41 26.39
N ASP A 63 31.27 37.77 25.73
CA ASP A 63 31.10 37.85 24.27
C ASP A 63 30.48 39.19 23.84
N LYS A 64 31.32 40.14 23.40
CA LYS A 64 30.89 41.48 22.97
C LYS A 64 30.38 41.54 21.53
N ARG A 65 30.30 40.41 20.82
CA ARG A 65 29.86 40.36 19.41
C ARG A 65 28.35 40.67 19.29
N PRO A 66 27.89 41.28 18.18
CA PRO A 66 26.48 41.64 18.00
C PRO A 66 25.54 40.43 18.06
N ALA A 67 24.59 40.47 18.99
CA ALA A 67 23.58 39.43 19.14
C ALA A 67 22.57 39.40 17.97
N LEU A 68 22.01 38.21 17.72
CA LEU A 68 21.05 37.95 16.67
C LEU A 68 19.76 38.76 16.87
N LYS A 69 19.33 39.47 15.81
CA LYS A 69 18.09 40.26 15.80
C LYS A 69 16.86 39.50 15.30
N VAL A 70 17.06 38.39 14.58
CA VAL A 70 15.97 37.54 14.07
C VAL A 70 15.37 36.76 15.24
N ALA A 71 14.04 36.70 15.29
CA ALA A 71 13.34 35.93 16.32
C ALA A 71 13.52 34.41 16.07
N CYS A 72 14.02 33.71 17.07
CA CYS A 72 14.19 32.26 17.07
C CYS A 72 12.84 31.60 17.38
N GLY A 73 12.38 30.75 16.47
CA GLY A 73 11.07 30.09 16.52
C GLY A 73 11.01 28.96 15.50
N PHE A 74 9.80 28.61 15.06
CA PHE A 74 9.56 27.47 14.17
C PHE A 74 8.84 27.93 12.91
N ASN A 75 9.43 27.67 11.74
CA ASN A 75 8.75 27.88 10.46
C ASN A 75 7.74 26.75 10.24
N ASN A 76 6.64 27.03 9.51
CA ASN A 76 5.70 25.97 9.14
C ASN A 76 6.41 24.84 8.36
N VAL A 77 7.25 25.17 7.38
CA VAL A 77 8.00 24.18 6.56
C VAL A 77 8.92 23.28 7.39
N ASP A 78 9.39 23.73 8.55
CA ASP A 78 10.26 23.00 9.49
C ASP A 78 9.49 22.21 10.57
N CYS A 79 8.16 22.08 10.44
CA CYS A 79 7.30 21.34 11.36
C CYS A 79 6.54 20.20 10.65
N THR A 80 6.36 19.05 11.29
CA THR A 80 5.44 18.01 10.79
C THR A 80 4.00 18.50 10.78
N LEU A 81 3.12 17.89 9.96
CA LEU A 81 1.75 18.39 9.76
C LEU A 81 0.82 18.30 10.98
N ASN A 82 1.24 17.58 12.03
CA ASN A 82 0.52 17.45 13.30
C ASN A 82 1.03 18.39 14.41
N VAL A 83 2.03 19.25 14.15
CA VAL A 83 2.44 20.29 15.10
C VAL A 83 1.46 21.44 15.02
N VAL A 84 0.99 21.90 16.17
CA VAL A 84 0.24 23.14 16.33
C VAL A 84 1.06 24.09 17.22
N PRO A 85 1.80 25.05 16.63
CA PRO A 85 2.47 26.10 17.38
C PRO A 85 1.43 27.09 17.92
N THR A 86 1.43 27.33 19.23
CA THR A 86 0.54 28.28 19.90
C THR A 86 1.37 29.31 20.68
N LEU A 87 0.72 30.38 21.18
CA LEU A 87 1.36 31.48 21.91
C LEU A 87 2.60 32.06 21.19
N ALA A 88 2.44 32.37 19.89
CA ALA A 88 3.50 32.84 19.00
C ALA A 88 4.71 31.88 18.91
N GLY A 89 4.46 30.57 18.87
CA GLY A 89 5.49 29.53 18.74
C GLY A 89 6.19 29.15 20.05
N LYS A 90 5.80 29.75 21.18
CA LYS A 90 6.36 29.45 22.51
C LYS A 90 5.79 28.17 23.13
N VAL A 91 4.67 27.66 22.62
CA VAL A 91 4.13 26.36 23.00
C VAL A 91 3.92 25.51 21.74
N LEU A 92 4.38 24.26 21.79
CA LEU A 92 4.18 23.26 20.75
C LEU A 92 3.23 22.18 21.27
N MET A 93 2.16 21.94 20.52
CA MET A 93 1.18 20.89 20.78
C MET A 93 1.14 19.92 19.60
N GLY A 94 0.77 18.66 19.85
CA GLY A 94 0.49 17.68 18.82
C GLY A 94 -1.02 17.53 18.59
N LEU A 95 -1.45 17.26 17.35
CA LEU A 95 -2.80 16.75 17.10
C LEU A 95 -2.94 15.34 17.71
N ASN A 96 -4.06 15.06 18.37
CA ASN A 96 -4.30 13.79 19.09
C ASN A 96 -5.56 13.03 18.64
N GLU A 97 -6.18 13.46 17.54
CA GLU A 97 -7.39 12.84 16.98
C GLU A 97 -7.09 12.06 15.70
N GLY A 98 -8.00 11.15 15.31
CA GLY A 98 -7.91 10.42 14.05
C GLY A 98 -6.60 9.65 13.83
N GLY A 99 -6.01 9.07 14.88
CA GLY A 99 -4.74 8.33 14.78
C GLY A 99 -3.48 9.20 14.95
N MET A 100 -3.59 10.53 14.90
CA MET A 100 -2.44 11.45 15.06
C MET A 100 -1.68 11.26 16.38
N GLN A 101 -2.36 10.83 17.44
CA GLN A 101 -1.76 10.54 18.75
C GLN A 101 -0.69 9.44 18.73
N TYR A 102 -0.61 8.65 17.66
CA TYR A 102 0.42 7.63 17.46
C TYR A 102 1.66 8.16 16.74
N LEU A 103 1.53 9.25 15.99
CA LEU A 103 2.61 9.85 15.22
C LEU A 103 3.47 10.78 16.10
N ILE A 104 4.77 10.78 15.84
CA ILE A 104 5.69 11.74 16.44
C ILE A 104 5.52 13.08 15.72
N ALA A 105 5.20 14.13 16.49
CA ALA A 105 5.29 15.52 16.07
C ALA A 105 6.74 15.98 16.10
N GLY A 106 7.18 16.79 15.14
CA GLY A 106 8.56 17.24 15.03
C GLY A 106 8.66 18.67 14.53
N ALA A 107 9.54 19.46 15.15
CA ALA A 107 9.71 20.88 14.90
C ALA A 107 11.19 21.28 14.99
N ARG A 108 11.71 21.86 13.91
CA ARG A 108 13.08 22.39 13.82
C ARG A 108 13.06 23.92 13.84
N SER A 109 14.00 24.50 14.57
CA SER A 109 14.17 25.95 14.70
C SER A 109 14.50 26.60 13.36
N ASN A 110 14.02 27.82 13.14
CA ASN A 110 14.40 28.68 12.02
C ASN A 110 15.84 29.23 12.12
N VAL A 111 16.49 29.09 13.28
CA VAL A 111 17.87 29.54 13.55
C VAL A 111 18.71 28.36 14.01
N GLY A 112 19.85 28.16 13.36
CA GLY A 112 20.86 27.17 13.69
C GLY A 112 22.19 27.81 14.08
N ILE A 113 23.05 27.02 14.71
CA ILE A 113 24.32 27.44 15.29
C ILE A 113 25.45 26.71 14.57
N LYS A 114 26.50 27.42 14.17
CA LYS A 114 27.69 26.90 13.47
C LYS A 114 29.02 27.16 14.22
N GLY A 115 28.96 27.77 15.40
CA GLY A 115 30.11 28.09 16.25
C GLY A 115 29.65 28.54 17.65
N GLY A 116 30.60 28.70 18.57
CA GLY A 116 30.31 29.16 19.93
C GLY A 116 29.53 28.16 20.79
N ARG A 117 29.15 28.60 22.01
CA ARG A 117 28.49 27.75 23.02
C ARG A 117 27.15 28.34 23.42
N TYR A 118 26.06 27.64 23.09
CA TYR A 118 24.69 28.14 23.19
C TYR A 118 23.69 27.08 23.67
N MET A 119 22.58 27.52 24.28
CA MET A 119 21.52 26.62 24.77
C MET A 119 20.10 27.03 24.36
N TYR A 120 19.19 26.06 24.36
CA TYR A 120 17.74 26.32 24.38
C TYR A 120 17.08 25.48 25.47
N GLU A 121 15.90 25.90 25.94
CA GLU A 121 15.14 25.22 27.00
C GLU A 121 13.80 24.71 26.49
N VAL A 122 13.37 23.57 27.03
CA VAL A 122 12.03 23.01 26.84
C VAL A 122 11.48 22.55 28.19
N LYS A 123 10.29 23.05 28.56
CA LYS A 123 9.52 22.58 29.71
C LYS A 123 8.35 21.72 29.24
N ILE A 124 8.22 20.51 29.80
CA ILE A 124 7.07 19.64 29.54
C ILE A 124 5.91 20.13 30.41
N ILE A 125 4.92 20.80 29.82
CA ILE A 125 3.81 21.43 30.56
C ILE A 125 2.57 20.53 30.67
N GLU A 126 2.43 19.57 29.76
CA GLU A 126 1.33 18.61 29.73
C GLU A 126 1.86 17.23 29.35
N ALA A 127 1.32 16.21 30.00
CA ALA A 127 1.55 14.81 29.67
C ALA A 127 0.19 14.14 29.47
N LEU A 128 -0.14 13.83 28.21
CA LEU A 128 -1.40 13.20 27.84
C LEU A 128 -1.25 11.70 28.05
N ASN A 129 -2.15 11.10 28.83
CA ASN A 129 -2.23 9.66 28.98
C ASN A 129 -3.20 9.12 27.91
N PRO A 130 -2.71 8.45 26.85
CA PRO A 130 -3.60 7.86 25.86
C PRO A 130 -4.39 6.71 26.47
N THR A 131 -5.57 6.46 25.90
CA THR A 131 -6.46 5.38 26.33
C THR A 131 -5.73 4.03 26.38
N PRO A 132 -6.09 3.10 27.30
CA PRO A 132 -5.39 1.84 27.54
C PRO A 132 -5.52 0.78 26.42
N LYS A 133 -5.79 1.20 25.18
CA LYS A 133 -5.81 0.33 24.00
C LYS A 133 -4.39 -0.08 23.63
N VAL A 134 -4.24 -1.29 23.09
CA VAL A 134 -2.95 -1.84 22.62
C VAL A 134 -2.88 -1.66 21.09
N PRO A 135 -1.77 -1.15 20.52
CA PRO A 135 -0.63 -0.54 21.21
C PRO A 135 -1.05 0.77 21.90
N ALA A 136 -0.50 1.01 23.09
CA ALA A 136 -0.63 2.31 23.75
C ALA A 136 0.40 3.28 23.14
N ALA A 137 -0.03 4.47 22.74
CA ALA A 137 0.92 5.51 22.37
C ALA A 137 1.78 5.84 23.61
N LYS A 138 3.11 5.84 23.46
CA LYS A 138 4.00 6.23 24.56
C LYS A 138 4.28 7.72 24.47
N GLN A 139 4.17 8.40 25.62
CA GLN A 139 4.74 9.72 25.83
C GLN A 139 6.21 9.68 25.41
N LEU A 140 6.63 10.69 24.68
CA LEU A 140 7.98 10.78 24.15
C LEU A 140 8.37 12.24 24.02
N VAL A 141 9.59 12.56 24.44
CA VAL A 141 10.27 13.80 24.09
C VAL A 141 11.68 13.45 23.63
N ARG A 142 12.10 14.03 22.51
CA ARG A 142 13.45 14.00 21.95
C ARG A 142 13.91 15.43 21.75
N LEU A 143 15.02 15.82 22.37
CA LEU A 143 15.59 17.16 22.32
C LEU A 143 17.02 17.09 21.80
N GLY A 144 17.37 17.90 20.81
CA GLY A 144 18.71 17.91 20.26
C GLY A 144 18.88 18.88 19.12
N PHE A 145 19.74 18.51 18.17
CA PHE A 145 20.13 19.37 17.07
C PHE A 145 20.27 18.56 15.77
N SER A 146 19.98 19.20 14.63
CA SER A 146 20.10 18.58 13.32
C SER A 146 20.47 19.59 12.24
N THR A 147 20.93 19.13 11.08
CA THR A 147 21.11 19.98 9.91
C THR A 147 19.77 20.39 9.26
N ALA A 148 19.80 21.41 8.39
CA ALA A 148 18.60 21.89 7.67
C ALA A 148 18.01 20.86 6.67
N GLY A 149 18.78 19.86 6.22
CA GLY A 149 18.30 18.78 5.36
C GLY A 149 17.72 17.58 6.11
N SER A 150 17.76 17.57 7.44
CA SER A 150 17.33 16.42 8.24
C SER A 150 15.82 16.16 8.17
N PRO A 151 15.36 14.89 8.23
CA PRO A 151 13.94 14.56 8.37
C PRO A 151 13.31 15.25 9.58
N LEU A 152 12.09 15.75 9.44
CA LEU A 152 11.39 16.49 10.50
C LEU A 152 11.01 15.63 11.72
N VAL A 153 11.02 14.30 11.59
CA VAL A 153 10.94 13.39 12.75
C VAL A 153 12.36 13.04 13.20
N LEU A 154 12.85 13.76 14.21
CA LEU A 154 14.16 13.51 14.81
C LEU A 154 14.24 12.07 15.36
N GLY A 155 15.15 11.27 14.82
CA GLY A 155 15.19 9.82 14.96
C GLY A 155 16.39 9.19 14.25
N ASP A 156 16.16 8.11 13.50
CA ASP A 156 17.18 7.25 12.85
C ASP A 156 18.21 7.91 11.91
N ALA A 157 18.08 9.19 11.56
CA ALA A 157 18.99 9.88 10.65
C ALA A 157 20.29 10.29 11.35
N ASP A 158 21.43 10.08 10.68
CA ASP A 158 22.78 10.48 11.10
C ASP A 158 23.05 11.99 10.93
N THR A 159 22.13 12.71 10.28
CA THR A 159 22.17 14.16 10.08
C THR A 159 21.75 14.99 11.30
N GLY A 160 21.56 14.35 12.46
CA GLY A 160 21.27 14.99 13.74
C GLY A 160 21.55 14.08 14.93
N VAL A 161 21.45 14.66 16.13
CA VAL A 161 21.62 13.99 17.43
C VAL A 161 20.52 14.41 18.38
N TYR A 162 20.14 13.53 19.32
CA TYR A 162 19.15 13.88 20.33
C TYR A 162 19.32 13.11 21.64
N PHE A 163 18.77 13.68 22.70
CA PHE A 163 18.47 12.99 23.95
C PHE A 163 16.98 12.69 24.05
N ASP A 164 16.61 11.53 24.56
CA ASP A 164 15.21 11.17 24.84
C ASP A 164 14.86 11.22 26.34
N SER A 165 13.57 11.37 26.63
CA SER A 165 13.00 11.40 27.98
C SER A 165 13.28 10.14 28.82
N ASP A 166 13.62 9.02 28.16
CA ASP A 166 14.00 7.76 28.81
C ASP A 166 15.48 7.70 29.24
N GLY A 167 16.27 8.77 29.03
CA GLY A 167 17.66 8.91 29.46
C GLY A 167 18.70 8.50 28.41
N GLY A 168 18.27 8.26 27.16
CA GLY A 168 19.14 7.90 26.06
C GLY A 168 19.68 9.11 25.31
N PHE A 169 20.92 9.03 24.84
CA PHE A 169 21.45 9.84 23.74
C PHE A 169 21.55 8.98 22.48
N ALA A 170 21.18 9.54 21.34
CA ALA A 170 21.14 8.84 20.07
C ALA A 170 21.80 9.63 18.93
N VAL A 171 22.46 8.88 18.04
CA VAL A 171 23.04 9.33 16.78
C VAL A 171 22.63 8.33 15.71
N GLY A 172 21.77 8.75 14.78
CA GLY A 172 21.06 7.83 13.90
C GLY A 172 20.38 6.69 14.68
N ARG A 173 20.66 5.43 14.29
CA ARG A 173 20.13 4.24 14.97
C ARG A 173 20.87 3.82 16.25
N GLN A 174 22.01 4.43 16.57
CA GLN A 174 22.78 4.08 17.75
C GLN A 174 22.26 4.85 18.97
N ARG A 175 21.92 4.15 20.06
CA ARG A 175 21.40 4.74 21.30
C ARG A 175 22.18 4.23 22.51
N LYS A 176 22.67 5.15 23.35
CA LYS A 176 23.37 4.85 24.62
C LYS A 176 22.67 5.55 25.79
N GLY A 177 22.58 4.88 26.95
CA GLY A 177 22.09 5.51 28.18
C GLY A 177 23.16 6.46 28.74
N THR A 178 22.88 7.76 28.77
CA THR A 178 23.87 8.80 29.13
C THR A 178 23.27 9.96 29.92
N SER A 179 21.97 9.95 30.16
CA SER A 179 21.29 11.00 30.93
C SER A 179 20.28 10.44 31.92
N GLN A 180 19.95 11.23 32.94
CA GLN A 180 18.80 10.95 33.80
C GLN A 180 17.50 11.13 33.01
N ARG A 181 16.45 10.38 33.39
CA ARG A 181 15.11 10.54 32.81
C ARG A 181 14.54 11.91 33.16
N PHE A 182 13.72 12.44 32.25
CA PHE A 182 12.99 13.69 32.47
C PHE A 182 11.54 13.59 32.00
N GLY A 183 10.67 14.42 32.60
CA GLY A 183 9.23 14.32 32.39
C GLY A 183 8.49 15.62 32.72
N ARG A 184 7.18 15.48 32.97
CA ARG A 184 6.25 16.59 33.23
C ARG A 184 6.78 17.55 34.32
N ASP A 185 6.50 18.83 34.11
CA ASP A 185 6.81 19.98 34.97
C ASP A 185 8.31 20.32 35.13
N GLN A 186 9.21 19.53 34.54
CA GLN A 186 10.64 19.81 34.50
C GLN A 186 11.03 20.67 33.29
N SER A 187 12.00 21.58 33.49
CA SER A 187 12.63 22.37 32.43
C SER A 187 13.96 21.75 32.04
N VAL A 188 14.14 21.39 30.77
CA VAL A 188 15.35 20.77 30.24
C VAL A 188 16.05 21.74 29.30
N ALA A 189 17.29 22.11 29.63
CA ALA A 189 18.17 22.86 28.73
C ALA A 189 19.04 21.90 27.93
N VAL A 190 19.11 22.11 26.61
CA VAL A 190 20.07 21.44 25.72
C VAL A 190 21.17 22.43 25.39
N LEU A 191 22.41 22.11 25.79
CA LEU A 191 23.61 22.87 25.49
C LEU A 191 24.29 22.28 24.26
N LEU A 192 24.58 23.12 23.26
CA LEU A 192 25.47 22.82 22.14
C LEU A 192 26.77 23.61 22.32
N ASN A 193 27.91 22.92 22.28
CA ASN A 193 29.22 23.51 22.41
C ASN A 193 30.03 23.28 21.12
N LEU A 194 30.10 24.32 20.28
CA LEU A 194 30.93 24.42 19.08
C LEU A 194 32.04 25.47 19.24
N ASP A 195 32.35 25.88 20.48
CA ASP A 195 33.45 26.80 20.75
C ASP A 195 34.78 26.03 20.68
N ALA A 196 35.60 26.32 19.67
CA ALA A 196 36.90 25.68 19.47
C ALA A 196 37.92 26.00 20.58
N ALA A 197 37.68 27.03 21.41
CA ALA A 197 38.49 27.32 22.59
C ALA A 197 38.04 26.53 23.85
N SER A 198 36.89 25.83 23.79
CA SER A 198 36.38 25.04 24.90
C SER A 198 37.02 23.64 24.95
N PRO A 199 37.36 23.10 26.14
CA PRO A 199 37.82 21.72 26.27
C PRO A 199 36.76 20.67 25.84
N ASN A 200 35.48 21.05 25.77
CA ASN A 200 34.38 20.20 25.30
C ASN A 200 33.84 20.64 23.92
N ALA A 201 34.71 21.17 23.04
CA ALA A 201 34.35 21.52 21.67
C ALA A 201 33.72 20.33 20.91
N ASN A 202 32.74 20.62 20.05
CA ASN A 202 31.94 19.63 19.31
C ASN A 202 31.19 18.64 20.21
N THR A 203 30.54 19.15 21.27
CA THR A 203 29.71 18.32 22.16
C THR A 203 28.29 18.88 22.36
N VAL A 204 27.40 18.02 22.84
CA VAL A 204 26.05 18.38 23.28
C VAL A 204 25.79 17.78 24.67
N SER A 205 25.06 18.50 25.53
CA SER A 205 24.71 18.00 26.87
C SER A 205 23.35 18.49 27.37
N LEU A 206 22.83 17.84 28.43
CA LEU A 206 21.55 18.18 29.05
C LEU A 206 21.69 18.65 30.49
N PHE A 207 20.84 19.62 30.84
CA PHE A 207 20.59 20.06 32.21
C PHE A 207 19.08 19.99 32.49
N CYS A 208 18.70 19.48 33.65
CA CYS A 208 17.31 19.48 34.13
C CYS A 208 17.21 20.41 35.34
N ASN A 209 16.31 21.38 35.27
CA ASN A 209 16.08 22.41 36.28
C ASN A 209 17.36 23.13 36.72
N GLY A 210 18.27 23.41 35.78
CA GLY A 210 19.57 24.07 36.02
C GLY A 210 20.71 23.14 36.45
N LYS A 211 20.45 21.84 36.68
CA LYS A 211 21.48 20.87 37.10
C LYS A 211 21.85 19.95 35.95
N ARG A 212 23.15 19.68 35.74
CA ARG A 212 23.62 18.74 34.72
C ARG A 212 23.01 17.36 34.94
N ILE A 213 22.42 16.79 33.89
CA ILE A 213 21.91 15.41 33.88
C ILE A 213 22.60 14.54 32.83
N SER A 214 23.46 15.11 31.98
CA SER A 214 24.34 14.36 31.07
C SER A 214 25.72 15.00 30.98
N LYS A 215 26.77 14.17 30.98
CA LYS A 215 28.14 14.58 30.65
C LYS A 215 28.19 14.95 29.15
N PRO A 216 29.11 15.83 28.70
CA PRO A 216 29.28 16.16 27.28
C PRO A 216 29.31 14.92 26.39
N GLN A 217 28.40 14.85 25.41
CA GLN A 217 28.36 13.79 24.41
C GLN A 217 28.99 14.32 23.12
N PRO A 218 29.99 13.64 22.53
CA PRO A 218 30.60 14.08 21.29
C PRO A 218 29.60 14.02 20.14
N LEU A 219 29.66 15.03 19.26
CA LEU A 219 29.00 15.00 17.97
C LEU A 219 29.72 14.01 17.04
N PRO A 220 29.02 13.37 16.10
CA PRO A 220 29.67 12.64 15.02
C PRO A 220 30.40 13.60 14.07
N GLU A 221 31.50 13.15 13.48
CA GLU A 221 32.30 13.93 12.53
C GLU A 221 31.48 14.47 11.35
N SER A 222 30.44 13.73 10.94
CA SER A 222 29.48 14.12 9.90
C SER A 222 28.72 15.42 10.19
N LEU A 223 28.76 15.95 11.42
CA LEU A 223 28.15 17.21 11.85
C LEU A 223 29.15 18.33 12.15
N HIS A 224 30.46 18.05 12.18
CA HIS A 224 31.47 19.08 12.42
C HIS A 224 31.43 20.15 11.32
N GLY A 225 31.54 21.43 11.72
CA GLY A 225 31.49 22.58 10.81
C GLY A 225 30.14 22.87 10.14
N LYS A 226 29.09 22.08 10.41
CA LYS A 226 27.74 22.30 9.86
C LYS A 226 26.91 23.20 10.79
N ALA A 227 25.95 23.92 10.22
CA ALA A 227 24.94 24.62 10.99
C ALA A 227 23.94 23.62 11.60
N LEU A 228 23.79 23.68 12.92
CA LEU A 228 22.99 22.78 13.73
C LEU A 228 21.81 23.53 14.35
N PHE A 229 20.60 23.14 13.95
CA PHE A 229 19.34 23.77 14.34
C PHE A 229 18.73 23.02 15.52
N PRO A 230 18.33 23.69 16.62
CA PRO A 230 17.51 23.10 17.66
C PRO A 230 16.34 22.33 17.07
N HIS A 231 16.20 21.06 17.45
CA HIS A 231 15.20 20.16 16.90
C HIS A 231 14.53 19.41 18.05
N ILE A 232 13.21 19.49 18.07
CA ILE A 232 12.32 18.91 19.08
C ILE A 232 11.42 17.91 18.38
N ALA A 233 11.34 16.67 18.88
CA ALA A 233 10.34 15.71 18.44
C ALA A 233 9.61 15.11 19.65
N PHE A 234 8.30 14.98 19.59
CA PHE A 234 7.46 14.70 20.75
C PHE A 234 6.16 13.98 20.40
N ARG A 235 5.55 13.31 21.38
CA ARG A 235 4.25 12.63 21.25
C ARG A 235 3.53 12.57 22.59
N ALA A 236 2.21 12.75 22.56
CA ALA A 236 1.34 12.72 23.75
C ALA A 236 1.78 13.66 24.89
N VAL A 237 2.35 14.81 24.54
CA VAL A 237 2.77 15.87 25.47
C VAL A 237 2.57 17.24 24.82
N SER A 238 2.48 18.29 25.63
CA SER A 238 2.60 19.68 25.18
C SER A 238 3.84 20.32 25.80
N LEU A 239 4.57 21.09 25.01
CA LEU A 239 5.90 21.61 25.33
C LEU A 239 5.91 23.13 25.30
N GLN A 240 6.39 23.77 26.37
CA GLN A 240 6.80 25.17 26.34
C GLN A 240 8.26 25.24 25.91
N VAL A 241 8.56 26.04 24.88
CA VAL A 241 9.92 26.23 24.35
C VAL A 241 10.40 27.63 24.67
N ASN A 242 11.62 27.74 25.21
CA ASN A 242 12.29 29.01 25.45
C ASN A 242 13.61 29.04 24.65
N MET A 243 13.64 29.87 23.61
CA MET A 243 14.86 30.16 22.84
C MET A 243 15.70 31.30 23.46
N GLY A 244 15.18 31.98 24.50
CA GLY A 244 15.82 33.06 25.22
C GLY A 244 15.30 34.47 24.87
N PRO A 245 16.09 35.53 25.15
CA PRO A 245 17.50 35.49 25.55
C PRO A 245 17.75 35.08 27.02
N VAL A 246 16.73 35.10 27.88
CA VAL A 246 16.85 34.83 29.33
C VAL A 246 16.45 33.37 29.64
N PRO A 247 17.27 32.61 30.38
CA PRO A 247 16.93 31.24 30.79
C PRO A 247 15.90 31.23 31.94
N ALA A 248 14.99 30.25 31.91
CA ALA A 248 14.03 29.99 32.98
C ALA A 248 14.71 29.34 34.20
N LYS A 249 15.83 28.63 34.00
CA LYS A 249 16.74 28.17 35.04
C LYS A 249 18.18 28.46 34.64
N ALA A 250 18.88 29.25 35.47
CA ALA A 250 20.31 29.46 35.30
C ALA A 250 21.05 28.12 35.34
N LEU A 251 22.06 27.98 34.47
CA LEU A 251 23.05 26.90 34.57
C LEU A 251 24.10 27.25 35.64
N PRO A 252 24.97 26.30 36.04
CA PRO A 252 26.05 26.58 37.00
C PRO A 252 27.19 27.47 36.45
N PHE A 253 27.06 27.90 35.19
CA PHE A 253 27.97 28.78 34.45
C PHE A 253 27.18 29.64 33.46
N SER A 254 27.79 30.71 32.97
CA SER A 254 27.26 31.63 31.98
C SER A 254 27.20 30.99 30.58
N CYS A 255 25.99 30.90 30.05
CA CYS A 255 25.72 30.44 28.69
C CYS A 255 24.66 31.33 28.04
N ARG A 256 24.90 31.75 26.80
CA ARG A 256 23.92 32.47 26.00
C ARG A 256 22.87 31.50 25.47
N MET A 257 21.62 31.94 25.43
CA MET A 257 20.59 31.20 24.72
C MET A 257 20.64 31.46 23.20
N VAL A 258 20.04 30.59 22.39
CA VAL A 258 20.04 30.71 20.91
C VAL A 258 19.54 32.08 20.41
N GLN A 259 18.53 32.68 21.05
CA GLN A 259 18.05 34.03 20.72
C GLN A 259 19.07 35.14 20.99
N GLY A 260 20.00 34.92 21.92
CA GLY A 260 21.11 35.81 22.23
C GLY A 260 22.43 35.43 21.53
N ALA A 261 22.40 34.51 20.57
CA ALA A 261 23.61 34.06 19.88
C ALA A 261 24.30 35.19 19.10
N ALA A 262 25.62 35.14 18.98
CA ALA A 262 26.34 36.09 18.14
C ALA A 262 25.93 35.89 16.67
N THR A 263 25.70 36.98 15.94
CA THR A 263 25.26 36.92 14.54
C THR A 263 26.25 36.16 13.64
N ALA A 264 27.53 36.19 13.98
CA ALA A 264 28.59 35.44 13.29
C ALA A 264 28.49 33.92 13.47
N ASP A 265 27.92 33.46 14.60
CA ASP A 265 27.81 32.04 14.98
C ASP A 265 26.46 31.43 14.55
N ALA A 266 25.50 32.26 14.14
CA ALA A 266 24.16 31.85 13.74
C ALA A 266 24.02 31.68 12.22
N VAL A 267 23.04 30.87 11.82
CA VAL A 267 22.53 30.72 10.45
C VAL A 267 21.01 30.72 10.50
N VAL A 268 20.38 31.62 9.74
CA VAL A 268 18.92 31.67 9.60
C VAL A 268 18.53 30.75 8.44
N ALA A 269 17.60 29.83 8.67
CA ALA A 269 17.03 28.98 7.64
C ALA A 269 16.18 29.82 6.66
N ASP A 270 16.20 29.44 5.39
CA ASP A 270 15.21 29.95 4.44
C ASP A 270 13.82 29.45 4.87
N ALA A 271 12.89 30.38 5.07
CA ALA A 271 11.51 30.05 5.41
C ALA A 271 10.73 29.43 4.21
N ALA A 272 11.37 29.33 3.04
CA ALA A 272 10.84 28.77 1.80
C ALA A 272 9.51 29.43 1.37
N VAL A 273 9.36 30.73 1.64
CA VAL A 273 8.20 31.54 1.25
C VAL A 273 8.33 31.90 -0.23
N PRO A 274 7.38 31.52 -1.10
CA PRO A 274 7.40 31.90 -2.51
C PRO A 274 7.40 33.43 -2.68
N LYS A 275 8.11 33.92 -3.70
CA LYS A 275 8.30 35.38 -3.93
C LYS A 275 6.99 36.13 -4.19
N ASP A 276 5.97 35.45 -4.71
CA ASP A 276 4.62 35.97 -4.96
C ASP A 276 3.63 35.63 -3.83
N GLY A 277 4.09 34.97 -2.77
CA GLY A 277 3.28 34.47 -1.65
C GLY A 277 2.37 33.30 -2.00
N LYS A 278 2.48 32.70 -3.20
CA LYS A 278 1.64 31.58 -3.64
C LYS A 278 2.38 30.25 -3.56
N TYR A 279 1.85 29.36 -2.73
CA TYR A 279 2.33 28.01 -2.57
C TYR A 279 1.67 27.10 -3.61
N GLU A 280 2.42 26.12 -4.11
CA GLU A 280 1.92 25.24 -5.17
C GLU A 280 1.27 23.98 -4.59
N VAL A 281 0.11 23.62 -5.11
CA VAL A 281 -0.57 22.34 -4.85
C VAL A 281 -0.53 21.54 -6.14
N LEU A 282 0.46 20.66 -6.21
CA LEU A 282 0.77 19.86 -7.39
C LEU A 282 -0.03 18.55 -7.36
N VAL A 283 -0.69 18.24 -8.46
CA VAL A 283 -1.45 17.00 -8.69
C VAL A 283 -0.79 16.22 -9.83
N PRO A 284 -0.01 15.16 -9.55
CA PRO A 284 0.58 14.32 -10.59
C PRO A 284 -0.50 13.48 -11.27
N VAL A 285 -0.72 13.69 -12.56
CA VAL A 285 -1.57 12.85 -13.40
C VAL A 285 -0.66 11.94 -14.21
N ALA A 286 -0.31 10.82 -13.58
CA ALA A 286 0.72 9.90 -14.02
C ALA A 286 0.14 8.50 -14.28
N PHE A 287 0.71 7.78 -15.25
CA PHE A 287 0.17 6.49 -15.69
C PHE A 287 0.62 5.33 -14.77
N PRO A 288 -0.29 4.45 -14.31
CA PRO A 288 0.02 3.42 -13.31
C PRO A 288 1.04 2.39 -13.83
N ASP A 289 2.02 2.05 -12.99
CA ASP A 289 3.14 1.15 -13.27
C ASP A 289 4.11 1.62 -14.37
N GLU A 290 3.93 2.81 -14.92
CA GLU A 290 4.81 3.42 -15.93
C GLU A 290 5.68 4.51 -15.31
N GLY A 291 6.43 4.17 -14.26
CA GLY A 291 7.39 5.07 -13.63
C GLY A 291 6.80 6.20 -12.77
N THR A 292 5.49 6.17 -12.46
CA THR A 292 4.79 7.20 -11.65
C THR A 292 5.53 7.58 -10.36
N PHE A 293 5.80 6.60 -9.48
CA PHE A 293 6.49 6.89 -8.22
C PHE A 293 7.97 7.23 -8.39
N GLN A 294 8.64 6.71 -9.44
CA GLN A 294 10.01 7.12 -9.77
C GLN A 294 10.08 8.59 -10.16
N TRP A 295 9.15 9.07 -10.99
CA TRP A 295 9.06 10.51 -11.31
C TRP A 295 8.75 11.34 -10.05
N LEU A 296 7.87 10.87 -9.16
CA LEU A 296 7.54 11.58 -7.92
C LEU A 296 8.75 11.68 -6.99
N ASP A 297 9.50 10.60 -6.81
CA ASP A 297 10.72 10.58 -6.00
C ASP A 297 11.80 11.49 -6.60
N ASP A 298 11.99 11.47 -7.93
CA ASP A 298 12.88 12.39 -8.66
C ASP A 298 12.45 13.87 -8.52
N PHE A 299 11.15 14.13 -8.54
CA PHE A 299 10.58 15.47 -8.37
C PHE A 299 10.83 15.99 -6.95
N LEU A 300 10.60 15.17 -5.93
CA LEU A 300 10.80 15.52 -4.52
C LEU A 300 12.28 15.70 -4.16
N GLU A 301 13.18 14.90 -4.74
CA GLU A 301 14.63 15.06 -4.63
C GLU A 301 15.09 16.43 -5.16
N LYS A 302 14.53 16.87 -6.29
CA LYS A 302 14.81 18.18 -6.90
C LYS A 302 14.09 19.35 -6.22
N ASN A 303 12.97 19.10 -5.53
CA ASN A 303 12.10 20.11 -4.93
C ASN A 303 11.82 19.84 -3.44
N PRO A 304 12.85 19.86 -2.56
CA PRO A 304 12.73 19.41 -1.16
C PRO A 304 11.82 20.27 -0.27
N THR A 305 11.27 21.39 -0.77
CA THR A 305 10.28 22.22 -0.06
C THR A 305 8.85 21.70 -0.20
N TYR A 306 8.61 20.72 -1.08
CA TYR A 306 7.31 20.09 -1.28
C TYR A 306 7.03 19.02 -0.23
N VAL A 307 5.83 19.07 0.36
CA VAL A 307 5.32 18.02 1.25
C VAL A 307 4.44 17.06 0.45
N GLU A 308 4.86 15.79 0.35
CA GLU A 308 4.04 14.74 -0.26
C GLU A 308 2.88 14.33 0.65
N LEU A 309 1.66 14.46 0.13
CA LEU A 309 0.42 13.99 0.74
C LEU A 309 0.02 12.69 0.04
N SER A 310 0.38 11.56 0.65
CA SER A 310 0.10 10.21 0.14
C SER A 310 0.01 9.19 1.27
N ASP A 311 -0.65 8.06 0.99
CA ASP A 311 -0.79 6.96 1.94
C ASP A 311 0.57 6.27 2.21
N ARG A 312 1.49 6.25 1.23
CA ARG A 312 2.88 5.76 1.46
C ARG A 312 3.66 6.65 2.43
N LYS A 313 3.48 7.97 2.42
CA LYS A 313 4.16 8.88 3.36
C LYS A 313 3.54 8.87 4.75
N LEU A 314 2.24 8.62 4.86
CA LEU A 314 1.62 8.30 6.14
C LEU A 314 2.19 7.01 6.74
N GLN A 315 2.43 5.98 5.93
CA GLN A 315 3.09 4.74 6.38
C GLN A 315 4.58 4.96 6.75
N ASP A 316 5.33 5.77 5.99
CA ASP A 316 6.70 6.18 6.36
C ASP A 316 6.73 6.89 7.72
N TRP A 317 5.84 7.85 7.93
CA TRP A 317 5.77 8.61 9.18
C TRP A 317 5.34 7.74 10.38
N ALA A 318 4.40 6.81 10.18
CA ALA A 318 4.06 5.80 11.17
C ALA A 318 5.30 4.95 11.56
N ALA A 319 6.12 4.56 10.58
CA ALA A 319 7.35 3.83 10.82
C ALA A 319 8.39 4.65 11.61
N SER A 320 8.64 5.91 11.21
CA SER A 320 9.49 6.84 11.98
C SER A 320 8.96 7.12 13.40
N SER A 321 7.67 6.88 13.63
CA SER A 321 7.00 6.99 14.93
C SER A 321 7.07 5.73 15.79
N GLY A 322 7.73 4.67 15.30
CA GLY A 322 7.95 3.41 15.99
C GLY A 322 6.89 2.33 15.77
N LEU A 323 6.02 2.47 14.76
CA LEU A 323 5.07 1.43 14.36
C LEU A 323 5.70 0.53 13.29
N ALA A 324 5.47 -0.79 13.36
CA ALA A 324 5.89 -1.70 12.30
C ALA A 324 5.07 -1.45 11.02
N LYS A 325 5.71 -1.39 9.85
CA LYS A 325 5.01 -1.26 8.56
C LYS A 325 4.18 -2.53 8.27
N PRO A 326 2.85 -2.45 8.06
CA PRO A 326 2.05 -3.57 7.62
C PRO A 326 2.49 -4.03 6.22
N ARG A 327 2.36 -5.33 5.93
CA ARG A 327 2.69 -5.90 4.62
C ARG A 327 1.46 -5.91 3.70
N GLY A 328 1.69 -5.74 2.40
CA GLY A 328 0.66 -5.78 1.36
C GLY A 328 0.11 -4.40 0.98
N GLY A 329 -0.90 -4.41 0.11
CA GLY A 329 -1.40 -3.21 -0.57
C GLY A 329 -0.68 -2.95 -1.90
N THR A 330 -0.78 -1.71 -2.38
CA THR A 330 -0.19 -1.20 -3.62
C THR A 330 0.65 0.05 -3.33
N ASN A 331 1.38 0.59 -4.32
CA ASN A 331 2.15 1.83 -4.09
C ASN A 331 1.22 3.04 -3.85
N ASP A 332 0.04 3.07 -4.48
CA ASP A 332 -1.00 4.08 -4.24
C ASP A 332 -1.73 3.90 -2.91
N LYS A 333 -2.03 2.64 -2.55
CA LYS A 333 -2.80 2.24 -1.36
C LYS A 333 -2.07 1.11 -0.62
N PRO A 334 -1.00 1.43 0.13
CA PRO A 334 -0.31 0.46 0.98
C PRO A 334 -1.20 0.04 2.16
N ALA A 335 -0.89 -1.09 2.80
CA ALA A 335 -1.68 -1.60 3.92
C ALA A 335 -1.54 -0.75 5.20
N PHE A 336 -2.69 -0.46 5.85
CA PHE A 336 -2.81 0.29 7.11
C PHE A 336 -3.26 -0.59 8.30
N ALA A 337 -3.06 -1.91 8.23
CA ALA A 337 -3.43 -2.84 9.30
C ALA A 337 -2.46 -2.75 10.50
N TYR A 338 -2.54 -1.67 11.28
CA TYR A 338 -1.75 -1.46 12.50
C TYR A 338 -2.43 -2.02 13.76
N GLY A 339 -3.71 -2.40 13.67
CA GLY A 339 -4.53 -2.73 14.83
C GLY A 339 -4.98 -1.49 15.60
N VAL A 340 -4.93 -0.31 14.98
CA VAL A 340 -5.23 0.99 15.58
C VAL A 340 -6.38 1.62 14.82
N PRO A 341 -7.61 1.70 15.38
CA PRO A 341 -8.81 2.08 14.61
C PRO A 341 -8.64 3.33 13.74
N GLY A 342 -8.17 4.46 14.28
CA GLY A 342 -7.99 5.71 13.52
C GLY A 342 -6.85 5.71 12.48
N MET A 343 -6.02 4.68 12.45
CA MET A 343 -5.03 4.43 11.39
C MET A 343 -5.66 3.49 10.35
N ASP A 344 -6.21 2.37 10.81
CA ASP A 344 -6.77 1.29 9.99
C ASP A 344 -8.04 1.72 9.22
N ASP A 345 -8.82 2.68 9.74
CA ASP A 345 -10.02 3.26 9.10
C ASP A 345 -9.74 4.51 8.23
N MET A 346 -8.47 4.88 8.07
CA MET A 346 -8.00 6.07 7.34
C MET A 346 -8.46 7.42 7.91
N SER A 347 -8.93 7.51 9.16
CA SER A 347 -9.17 8.79 9.84
C SER A 347 -7.92 9.69 9.84
N LEU A 348 -6.73 9.10 9.89
CA LEU A 348 -5.45 9.81 9.79
C LEU A 348 -5.33 10.64 8.50
N ARG A 349 -5.70 10.04 7.37
CA ARG A 349 -5.73 10.70 6.05
C ARG A 349 -6.77 11.83 6.04
N ASN A 350 -7.93 11.63 6.67
CA ASN A 350 -8.95 12.67 6.79
C ASN A 350 -8.48 13.86 7.64
N MET A 351 -7.71 13.62 8.70
CA MET A 351 -7.09 14.68 9.50
C MET A 351 -6.04 15.47 8.70
N ILE A 352 -5.13 14.81 7.98
CA ILE A 352 -4.18 15.50 7.07
C ILE A 352 -4.92 16.30 5.99
N ALA A 353 -5.95 15.71 5.38
CA ALA A 353 -6.80 16.38 4.40
C ALA A 353 -7.48 17.64 4.95
N SER A 354 -7.73 17.71 6.26
CA SER A 354 -8.34 18.87 6.92
C SER A 354 -7.31 19.95 7.28
N VAL A 355 -6.06 19.54 7.56
CA VAL A 355 -5.00 20.42 8.05
C VAL A 355 -4.11 21.00 6.94
N ALA A 356 -3.78 20.24 5.90
CA ALA A 356 -2.95 20.73 4.80
C ALA A 356 -3.53 21.99 4.11
N PRO A 357 -4.84 22.12 3.82
CA PRO A 357 -5.40 23.29 3.16
C PRO A 357 -5.49 24.55 4.04
N ILE A 358 -5.08 24.47 5.31
CA ILE A 358 -4.97 25.63 6.19
C ILE A 358 -3.53 26.05 6.47
N MET A 359 -2.53 25.25 6.08
CA MET A 359 -1.12 25.56 6.28
C MET A 359 -0.44 25.99 4.98
N PRO A 360 0.18 27.19 4.92
CA PRO A 360 0.86 27.67 3.72
C PRO A 360 2.18 26.91 3.50
N ARG A 361 2.16 25.95 2.56
CA ARG A 361 3.32 25.14 2.12
C ARG A 361 3.11 24.65 0.69
N ASN A 362 4.19 24.29 0.00
CA ASN A 362 4.10 23.54 -1.25
C ASN A 362 3.69 22.10 -0.94
N TYR A 363 2.74 21.56 -1.68
CA TYR A 363 2.20 20.22 -1.53
C TYR A 363 2.23 19.48 -2.85
N VAL A 364 2.55 18.18 -2.82
CA VAL A 364 2.25 17.26 -3.93
C VAL A 364 1.25 16.21 -3.44
N VAL A 365 0.08 16.17 -4.06
CA VAL A 365 -1.01 15.27 -3.67
C VAL A 365 -0.98 14.04 -4.57
N MET A 366 -0.45 12.93 -4.04
CA MET A 366 -0.28 11.71 -4.82
C MET A 366 -1.34 10.67 -4.47
N GLU A 367 -2.32 10.54 -5.37
CA GLU A 367 -3.26 9.40 -5.39
C GLU A 367 -3.48 8.98 -6.85
N VAL A 368 -2.85 7.89 -7.30
CA VAL A 368 -2.75 7.46 -8.72
C VAL A 368 -4.13 7.38 -9.37
N LYS A 369 -5.05 6.62 -8.75
CA LYS A 369 -6.42 6.48 -9.27
C LYS A 369 -7.13 7.83 -9.29
N SER A 370 -7.12 8.56 -8.19
CA SER A 370 -7.91 9.77 -8.01
C SER A 370 -7.44 10.92 -8.90
N ASN A 371 -6.13 11.02 -9.11
CA ASN A 371 -5.55 12.02 -9.99
C ASN A 371 -5.84 11.75 -11.47
N LEU A 372 -6.14 10.51 -11.87
CA LEU A 372 -6.57 10.18 -13.23
C LEU A 372 -8.07 10.46 -13.48
N ILE A 373 -8.88 10.73 -12.46
CA ILE A 373 -10.33 10.90 -12.60
C ILE A 373 -10.73 12.38 -12.38
N ALA A 374 -11.23 13.05 -13.42
CA ALA A 374 -11.61 14.47 -13.39
C ALA A 374 -12.56 14.86 -12.23
N ALA A 375 -13.52 13.99 -11.91
CA ALA A 375 -14.43 14.21 -10.79
C ALA A 375 -13.72 14.20 -9.42
N GLU A 376 -12.73 13.33 -9.24
CA GLU A 376 -11.95 13.21 -7.99
C GLU A 376 -10.93 14.35 -7.88
N ARG A 377 -10.26 14.72 -8.99
CA ARG A 377 -9.46 15.96 -9.09
C ARG A 377 -10.28 17.20 -8.72
N SER A 378 -11.47 17.37 -9.29
CA SER A 378 -12.34 18.51 -9.01
C SER A 378 -12.74 18.63 -7.54
N ILE A 379 -12.87 17.52 -6.81
CA ILE A 379 -13.11 17.52 -5.35
C ILE A 379 -11.85 17.97 -4.60
N LEU A 380 -10.67 17.48 -5.01
CA LEU A 380 -9.39 17.88 -4.43
C LEU A 380 -9.11 19.38 -4.61
N LEU A 381 -9.34 19.92 -5.81
CA LEU A 381 -9.07 21.34 -6.12
C LEU A 381 -9.93 22.30 -5.29
N LYS A 382 -11.19 21.95 -5.03
CA LYS A 382 -12.10 22.73 -4.16
C LYS A 382 -11.60 22.82 -2.72
N ARG A 383 -10.89 21.79 -2.24
CA ARG A 383 -10.31 21.74 -0.90
C ARG A 383 -9.17 22.76 -0.74
N PHE A 384 -8.36 22.99 -1.78
CA PHE A 384 -7.26 23.97 -1.81
C PHE A 384 -7.67 25.28 -2.50
N SER A 385 -8.78 25.87 -2.05
CA SER A 385 -9.39 27.07 -2.64
C SER A 385 -8.92 28.42 -2.04
N LYS A 386 -7.98 28.41 -1.07
CA LYS A 386 -7.43 29.64 -0.48
C LYS A 386 -6.53 30.37 -1.47
N ALA A 387 -6.59 31.71 -1.49
CA ALA A 387 -5.87 32.56 -2.45
C ALA A 387 -4.32 32.47 -2.41
N HIS A 388 -3.73 31.92 -1.34
CA HIS A 388 -2.30 31.62 -1.25
C HIS A 388 -1.91 30.27 -1.88
N PHE A 389 -2.85 29.52 -2.46
CA PHE A 389 -2.54 28.31 -3.23
C PHE A 389 -2.71 28.54 -4.73
N LYS A 390 -1.75 28.01 -5.49
CA LYS A 390 -1.78 27.86 -6.94
C LYS A 390 -1.87 26.35 -7.23
N LYS A 391 -2.93 25.91 -7.89
CA LYS A 391 -3.16 24.50 -8.21
C LYS A 391 -2.51 24.16 -9.55
N VAL A 392 -1.63 23.17 -9.57
CA VAL A 392 -0.86 22.80 -10.76
C VAL A 392 -1.03 21.31 -11.04
N ALA A 393 -1.29 20.92 -12.28
CA ALA A 393 -1.21 19.53 -12.70
C ALA A 393 0.13 19.26 -13.38
N HIS A 394 0.73 18.09 -13.14
CA HIS A 394 1.86 17.59 -13.95
C HIS A 394 1.42 16.28 -14.62
N VAL A 395 1.41 16.28 -15.95
CA VAL A 395 1.00 15.14 -16.79
C VAL A 395 2.23 14.32 -17.15
N VAL A 396 2.26 13.07 -16.69
CA VAL A 396 3.44 12.19 -16.69
C VAL A 396 3.06 10.87 -17.37
N MET A 397 3.07 10.85 -18.70
CA MET A 397 2.67 9.68 -19.49
C MET A 397 3.15 9.76 -20.94
N GLY A 398 3.17 8.61 -21.62
CA GLY A 398 3.76 8.45 -22.93
C GLY A 398 5.28 8.26 -22.85
N GLU A 399 5.98 8.53 -23.96
CA GLU A 399 7.43 8.36 -24.03
C GLU A 399 8.19 9.27 -23.03
N PRO A 400 8.96 8.72 -22.07
CA PRO A 400 9.63 9.52 -21.06
C PRO A 400 10.80 10.36 -21.59
N SER A 401 11.19 11.36 -20.80
CA SER A 401 12.36 12.18 -21.09
C SER A 401 13.66 11.35 -21.20
N LYS A 402 14.64 11.87 -21.94
CA LYS A 402 15.96 11.22 -22.07
C LYS A 402 16.67 11.04 -20.72
N GLU A 403 16.41 11.92 -19.76
CA GLU A 403 16.93 11.81 -18.38
C GLU A 403 16.30 10.61 -17.65
N HIS A 404 14.98 10.47 -17.71
CA HIS A 404 14.26 9.36 -17.08
C HIS A 404 14.71 8.01 -17.67
N LYS A 405 14.78 7.89 -19.00
CA LYS A 405 15.26 6.67 -19.68
C LYS A 405 16.68 6.28 -19.23
N LYS A 406 17.61 7.25 -19.16
CA LYS A 406 18.96 7.01 -18.64
C LYS A 406 18.97 6.55 -17.17
N LYS A 407 18.09 7.10 -16.32
CA LYS A 407 17.96 6.68 -14.91
C LYS A 407 17.40 5.26 -14.81
N VAL A 408 16.39 4.92 -15.61
CA VAL A 408 15.87 3.54 -15.71
C VAL A 408 16.96 2.56 -16.17
N HIS A 409 17.71 2.90 -17.22
CA HIS A 409 18.82 2.09 -17.72
C HIS A 409 19.93 1.90 -16.67
N SER A 410 20.30 2.95 -15.92
CA SER A 410 21.30 2.83 -14.85
C SER A 410 20.82 2.00 -13.66
N ILE A 411 19.52 2.06 -13.33
CA ILE A 411 18.92 1.22 -12.27
C ILE A 411 18.89 -0.25 -12.69
N ILE A 412 18.47 -0.56 -13.93
CA ILE A 412 18.49 -1.93 -14.47
C ILE A 412 19.93 -2.48 -14.49
N LEU A 413 20.88 -1.69 -14.99
CA LEU A 413 22.30 -2.06 -15.04
C LEU A 413 22.85 -2.34 -13.62
N LYS A 414 22.55 -1.46 -12.66
CA LYS A 414 22.95 -1.64 -11.27
C LYS A 414 22.33 -2.90 -10.65
N ALA A 415 21.04 -3.15 -10.87
CA ALA A 415 20.37 -4.35 -10.35
C ALA A 415 20.97 -5.65 -10.94
N LYS A 416 21.38 -5.63 -12.22
CA LYS A 416 22.12 -6.74 -12.84
C LYS A 416 23.51 -6.89 -12.24
N GLN A 417 24.24 -5.80 -12.01
CA GLN A 417 25.55 -5.85 -11.36
C GLN A 417 25.46 -6.34 -9.91
N ASP A 418 24.50 -5.87 -9.13
CA ASP A 418 24.29 -6.30 -7.74
C ASP A 418 23.92 -7.79 -7.67
N LYS A 419 23.12 -8.29 -8.62
CA LYS A 419 22.85 -9.73 -8.76
C LYS A 419 24.10 -10.51 -9.16
N ALA A 420 24.84 -10.06 -10.17
CA ALA A 420 26.09 -10.71 -10.62
C ALA A 420 27.14 -10.77 -9.50
N ASN A 421 27.30 -9.68 -8.75
CA ASN A 421 28.13 -9.59 -7.55
C ASN A 421 27.69 -10.59 -6.47
N THR A 422 26.37 -10.71 -6.24
CA THR A 422 25.80 -11.63 -5.24
C THR A 422 26.01 -13.09 -5.64
N ASP A 423 25.69 -13.44 -6.89
CA ASP A 423 25.87 -14.80 -7.44
C ASP A 423 27.35 -15.20 -7.45
N TRP A 424 28.26 -14.28 -7.79
CA TRP A 424 29.72 -14.50 -7.70
C TRP A 424 30.17 -14.71 -6.26
N ARG A 425 29.72 -13.88 -5.30
CA ARG A 425 30.05 -14.04 -3.87
C ARG A 425 29.55 -15.38 -3.31
N LEU A 426 28.34 -15.80 -3.68
CA LEU A 426 27.79 -17.10 -3.29
C LEU A 426 28.60 -18.27 -3.88
N LYS A 427 28.94 -18.22 -5.18
CA LYS A 427 29.78 -19.23 -5.83
C LYS A 427 31.19 -19.29 -5.25
N LYS A 428 31.80 -18.14 -4.95
CA LYS A 428 33.13 -18.04 -4.32
C LYS A 428 33.11 -18.66 -2.91
N ALA A 429 32.12 -18.30 -2.09
CA ALA A 429 31.93 -18.90 -0.77
C ALA A 429 31.62 -20.42 -0.81
N GLU A 430 30.86 -20.90 -1.81
CA GLU A 430 30.61 -22.33 -1.97
C GLU A 430 31.87 -23.09 -2.41
N LYS A 431 32.66 -22.55 -3.36
CA LYS A 431 33.96 -23.12 -3.77
C LYS A 431 34.93 -23.14 -2.58
N GLU A 432 35.01 -22.06 -1.80
CA GLU A 432 35.86 -22.01 -0.60
C GLU A 432 35.43 -23.05 0.45
N ARG A 433 34.13 -23.16 0.72
CA ARG A 433 33.58 -24.20 1.61
C ARG A 433 33.91 -25.62 1.11
N LYS A 434 33.84 -25.88 -0.20
CA LYS A 434 34.27 -27.16 -0.80
C LYS A 434 35.77 -27.41 -0.61
N LYS A 435 36.63 -26.41 -0.88
CA LYS A 435 38.08 -26.48 -0.63
C LYS A 435 38.39 -26.77 0.85
N GLN A 436 37.71 -26.12 1.80
CA GLN A 436 37.84 -26.37 3.24
C GLN A 436 37.37 -27.77 3.66
N LEU A 437 36.27 -28.29 3.08
CA LEU A 437 35.78 -29.65 3.35
C LEU A 437 36.76 -30.72 2.86
N VAL A 438 37.28 -30.59 1.64
CA VAL A 438 38.31 -31.50 1.10
C VAL A 438 39.57 -31.48 1.96
N LYS A 439 40.04 -30.28 2.37
CA LYS A 439 41.20 -30.15 3.26
C LYS A 439 40.95 -30.86 4.60
N ARG A 440 39.80 -30.64 5.23
CA ARG A 440 39.42 -31.28 6.51
C ARG A 440 39.24 -32.79 6.38
N GLN A 441 38.80 -33.30 5.23
CA GLN A 441 38.75 -34.74 4.95
C GLN A 441 40.15 -35.35 4.90
N LYS A 442 41.10 -34.70 4.20
CA LYS A 442 42.51 -35.13 4.16
C LYS A 442 43.15 -35.12 5.56
N GLU A 443 42.97 -34.04 6.32
CA GLU A 443 43.45 -33.93 7.72
C GLU A 443 42.87 -35.04 8.62
N LEU A 444 41.57 -35.36 8.48
CA LEU A 444 40.93 -36.45 9.24
C LEU A 444 41.39 -37.84 8.79
N ALA A 445 41.69 -38.06 7.52
CA ALA A 445 42.22 -39.32 7.00
C ALA A 445 43.64 -39.56 7.53
N GLU A 446 44.50 -38.53 7.48
CA GLU A 446 45.86 -38.59 8.03
C GLU A 446 45.85 -38.85 9.54
N LEU A 447 45.00 -38.14 10.30
CA LEU A 447 44.89 -38.32 11.75
C LEU A 447 44.34 -39.71 12.13
N ARG A 448 43.45 -40.30 11.31
CA ARG A 448 43.04 -41.70 11.44
C ARG A 448 44.20 -42.68 11.18
N LYS A 449 44.99 -42.46 10.14
CA LYS A 449 46.17 -43.29 9.82
C LYS A 449 47.18 -43.26 10.97
N GLN A 450 47.53 -42.08 11.48
CA GLN A 450 48.39 -41.91 12.65
C GLN A 450 47.82 -42.57 13.91
N ALA A 451 46.50 -42.53 14.12
CA ALA A 451 45.85 -43.21 15.25
C ALA A 451 45.88 -44.74 15.10
N GLU A 452 45.74 -45.28 13.89
CA GLU A 452 45.85 -46.72 13.63
C GLU A 452 47.29 -47.23 13.81
N GLU A 453 48.28 -46.47 13.33
CA GLU A 453 49.71 -46.76 13.55
C GLU A 453 50.05 -46.76 15.04
N LYS A 454 49.61 -45.75 15.81
CA LYS A 454 49.74 -45.73 17.28
C LYS A 454 49.03 -46.92 17.94
N ARG A 455 47.84 -47.30 17.46
CA ARG A 455 47.12 -48.48 17.99
C ARG A 455 47.86 -49.79 17.70
N LYS A 456 48.46 -49.93 16.51
CA LYS A 456 49.32 -51.07 16.15
C LYS A 456 50.55 -51.15 17.05
N GLN A 457 51.23 -50.01 17.27
CA GLN A 457 52.37 -49.92 18.20
C GLN A 457 51.98 -50.30 19.64
N MET A 458 50.87 -49.75 20.16
CA MET A 458 50.38 -50.09 21.52
C MET A 458 50.00 -51.57 21.66
N VAL A 459 49.40 -52.19 20.63
CA VAL A 459 49.08 -53.63 20.64
C VAL A 459 50.36 -54.48 20.59
N GLU A 460 51.39 -54.07 19.85
CA GLU A 460 52.68 -54.77 19.82
C GLU A 460 53.43 -54.64 21.15
N GLU A 461 53.43 -53.45 21.76
CA GLU A 461 54.01 -53.20 23.07
C GLU A 461 53.26 -53.98 24.18
N ALA A 462 51.94 -54.02 24.13
CA ALA A 462 51.11 -54.83 25.03
C ALA A 462 51.39 -56.34 24.88
N LYS A 463 51.61 -56.82 23.65
CA LYS A 463 52.03 -58.22 23.41
C LYS A 463 53.40 -58.51 24.03
N LYS A 464 54.39 -57.64 23.82
CA LYS A 464 55.73 -57.77 24.44
C LYS A 464 55.66 -57.79 25.97
N LYS A 465 54.89 -56.88 26.57
CA LYS A 465 54.66 -56.84 28.03
C LYS A 465 53.90 -58.07 28.56
N ALA A 466 52.94 -58.59 27.81
CA ALA A 466 52.22 -59.82 28.17
C ALA A 466 53.12 -61.07 28.08
N GLU A 467 54.05 -61.10 27.13
CA GLU A 467 55.05 -62.18 27.02
C GLU A 467 56.09 -62.12 28.16
N GLU A 468 56.57 -60.93 28.52
CA GLU A 468 57.40 -60.73 29.72
C GLU A 468 56.67 -61.08 31.01
N ALA A 469 55.37 -60.74 31.12
CA ALA A 469 54.55 -61.09 32.27
C ALA A 469 54.34 -62.60 32.39
N LYS A 470 54.10 -63.32 31.28
CA LYS A 470 54.07 -64.80 31.28
C LYS A 470 55.39 -65.41 31.72
N LYS A 471 56.53 -64.90 31.22
CA LYS A 471 57.87 -65.33 31.65
C LYS A 471 58.17 -65.04 33.13
N LYS A 472 57.41 -64.16 33.78
CA LYS A 472 57.49 -63.88 35.23
C LYS A 472 56.43 -64.61 36.07
N ALA A 473 55.40 -65.17 35.44
CA ALA A 473 54.30 -65.87 36.13
C ALA A 473 54.50 -67.39 36.26
N GLU A 474 55.47 -67.98 35.55
CA GLU A 474 55.84 -69.41 35.69
C GLU A 474 56.75 -69.70 36.92
N ALA A 475 56.77 -68.80 37.92
CA ALA A 475 57.58 -68.93 39.14
C ALA A 475 56.87 -68.40 40.41
N GLY A 476 55.75 -69.03 40.81
CA GLY A 476 55.04 -68.74 42.06
C GLY A 476 53.71 -69.50 42.19
N ASP A 477 53.33 -69.93 43.40
CA ASP A 477 52.31 -70.96 43.66
C ASP A 477 51.07 -70.44 44.46
N GLU A 478 50.01 -71.26 44.46
CA GLU A 478 48.78 -71.30 45.30
C GLU A 478 47.58 -70.32 45.05
N LYS A 479 46.52 -70.87 44.41
CA LYS A 479 45.05 -70.88 44.71
C LYS A 479 44.37 -69.66 45.42
N LYS A 480 43.13 -69.22 45.11
CA LYS A 480 41.97 -69.78 44.33
C LYS A 480 40.90 -68.68 44.02
N GLU A 481 40.17 -68.81 42.89
CA GLU A 481 38.79 -68.29 42.56
C GLU A 481 38.46 -66.76 42.75
N GLU A 482 37.65 -66.07 41.93
CA GLU A 482 36.68 -66.46 40.88
C GLU A 482 36.51 -65.36 39.79
N ALA A 483 35.99 -65.74 38.60
CA ALA A 483 35.31 -64.92 37.58
C ALA A 483 35.98 -63.67 36.94
N ALA A 484 36.43 -63.79 35.68
CA ALA A 484 35.68 -63.27 34.51
C ALA A 484 36.51 -63.37 33.21
N SER A 485 36.00 -64.09 32.22
CA SER A 485 36.59 -64.20 30.88
C SER A 485 36.32 -62.93 30.05
N VAL A 486 37.38 -62.24 29.62
CA VAL A 486 37.30 -61.24 28.55
C VAL A 486 37.68 -61.91 27.24
N GLU A 487 36.68 -62.12 26.39
CA GLU A 487 36.83 -62.63 25.03
C GLU A 487 37.48 -61.54 24.15
N VAL A 488 38.58 -61.87 23.47
CA VAL A 488 39.33 -60.93 22.61
C VAL A 488 38.94 -61.19 21.16
N GLU A 489 37.98 -60.42 20.67
CA GLU A 489 37.55 -60.49 19.27
C GLU A 489 38.65 -59.96 18.32
N ALA A 490 38.88 -60.68 17.21
CA ALA A 490 39.92 -60.33 16.23
C ALA A 490 39.51 -59.12 15.37
N PRO A 491 40.46 -58.27 14.93
CA PRO A 491 40.12 -57.04 14.22
C PRO A 491 39.57 -57.31 12.81
N ALA A 492 38.37 -56.81 12.54
CA ALA A 492 37.79 -56.80 11.20
C ALA A 492 38.69 -56.00 10.22
N LYS A 493 38.83 -56.56 9.02
CA LYS A 493 39.60 -56.00 7.91
C LYS A 493 38.86 -54.77 7.36
N VAL A 494 39.42 -53.57 7.52
CA VAL A 494 38.87 -52.36 6.89
C VAL A 494 39.40 -52.32 5.46
N GLU A 495 38.51 -52.36 4.46
CA GLU A 495 38.88 -52.18 3.06
C GLU A 495 39.37 -50.74 2.83
N GLU A 496 40.51 -50.60 2.15
CA GLU A 496 40.96 -49.32 1.62
C GLU A 496 39.99 -48.85 0.54
N LYS A 497 39.11 -47.92 0.92
CA LYS A 497 38.28 -47.21 -0.06
C LYS A 497 39.17 -46.22 -0.81
N LYS A 498 39.46 -46.58 -2.06
CA LYS A 498 40.28 -45.82 -3.02
C LYS A 498 39.98 -44.32 -2.93
N GLU A 499 41.00 -43.50 -2.61
CA GLU A 499 40.88 -42.05 -2.71
C GLU A 499 40.76 -41.66 -4.20
N GLU A 500 39.66 -41.02 -4.57
CA GLU A 500 39.59 -40.27 -5.81
C GLU A 500 40.36 -38.96 -5.62
N GLU A 501 41.23 -38.62 -6.57
CA GLU A 501 41.91 -37.31 -6.55
C GLU A 501 40.87 -36.19 -6.65
N PRO A 502 40.94 -35.16 -5.79
CA PRO A 502 40.01 -34.04 -5.88
C PRO A 502 40.28 -33.23 -7.15
N GLU A 503 39.27 -33.13 -8.02
CA GLU A 503 39.32 -32.28 -9.22
C GLU A 503 39.85 -30.88 -8.90
N GLU A 504 40.72 -30.39 -9.78
CA GLU A 504 41.33 -29.08 -9.67
C GLU A 504 40.26 -27.99 -9.87
N VAL A 505 39.79 -27.41 -8.76
CA VAL A 505 38.70 -26.43 -8.75
C VAL A 505 39.18 -25.08 -9.28
N ASP A 506 38.98 -24.93 -10.60
CA ASP A 506 39.18 -23.76 -11.45
C ASP A 506 38.84 -22.43 -10.75
N ASP A 507 39.65 -21.40 -10.96
CA ASP A 507 39.56 -20.16 -10.18
C ASP A 507 38.45 -19.23 -10.72
N LEU A 508 37.77 -18.50 -9.82
CA LEU A 508 36.76 -17.50 -10.18
C LEU A 508 37.32 -16.07 -10.26
N GLY A 509 38.64 -15.92 -10.09
CA GLY A 509 39.33 -14.64 -10.08
C GLY A 509 39.03 -13.78 -8.85
N GLU A 510 39.61 -12.58 -8.87
CA GLU A 510 39.49 -11.60 -7.78
C GLU A 510 38.24 -10.72 -7.91
N GLU A 511 37.80 -10.43 -9.13
CA GLU A 511 36.70 -9.49 -9.42
C GLU A 511 35.41 -10.19 -9.90
N PRO A 512 34.22 -9.66 -9.58
CA PRO A 512 32.95 -10.14 -10.12
C PRO A 512 32.78 -9.73 -11.59
N PRO A 513 32.00 -10.46 -12.40
CA PRO A 513 31.77 -10.11 -13.80
C PRO A 513 31.00 -8.79 -13.94
N THR A 514 31.46 -7.93 -14.85
CA THR A 514 30.76 -6.70 -15.24
C THR A 514 29.47 -7.02 -15.99
N ALA A 515 28.36 -6.43 -15.57
CA ALA A 515 27.08 -6.54 -16.24
C ALA A 515 26.95 -5.50 -17.36
N GLU A 516 26.25 -5.85 -18.43
CA GLU A 516 25.88 -4.95 -19.53
C GLU A 516 24.36 -4.98 -19.78
N LEU A 517 23.84 -3.94 -20.45
CA LEU A 517 22.44 -3.90 -20.88
C LEU A 517 22.24 -4.58 -22.24
N SER A 518 21.28 -5.49 -22.33
CA SER A 518 20.88 -6.12 -23.58
C SER A 518 20.21 -5.11 -24.52
N ALA A 519 20.16 -5.43 -25.83
CA ALA A 519 19.46 -4.62 -26.82
C ALA A 519 17.93 -4.52 -26.58
N GLU A 520 17.36 -5.39 -25.75
CA GLU A 520 15.97 -5.31 -25.30
C GLU A 520 15.83 -4.39 -24.09
N GLU A 521 16.73 -4.51 -23.10
CA GLU A 521 16.75 -3.65 -21.91
C GLU A 521 16.99 -2.17 -22.28
N GLN A 522 17.81 -1.89 -23.28
CA GLN A 522 18.02 -0.54 -23.82
C GLN A 522 16.75 0.07 -24.46
N LYS A 523 15.78 -0.75 -24.86
CA LYS A 523 14.49 -0.27 -25.40
C LYS A 523 13.45 0.00 -24.32
N LEU A 524 13.66 -0.51 -23.09
CA LEU A 524 12.72 -0.28 -21.99
C LEU A 524 12.68 1.21 -21.61
N TRP A 525 11.47 1.74 -21.46
CA TRP A 525 11.22 3.10 -20.97
C TRP A 525 11.05 3.14 -19.45
N PHE A 526 10.58 2.03 -18.87
CA PHE A 526 10.22 1.87 -17.46
C PHE A 526 10.94 0.66 -16.88
N GLN A 527 11.14 0.65 -15.57
CA GLN A 527 11.64 -0.54 -14.88
C GLN A 527 10.60 -1.67 -15.00
N PRO A 528 11.01 -2.94 -15.22
CA PRO A 528 10.11 -4.08 -15.06
C PRO A 528 9.44 -4.05 -13.69
N LYS A 529 8.15 -4.43 -13.61
CA LYS A 529 7.40 -4.36 -12.33
C LYS A 529 8.05 -5.27 -11.28
N VAL A 530 8.54 -4.67 -10.18
CA VAL A 530 9.12 -5.39 -9.04
C VAL A 530 8.22 -5.19 -7.82
N GLY A 531 7.66 -6.28 -7.29
CA GLY A 531 6.83 -6.25 -6.08
C GLY A 531 5.38 -5.81 -6.35
N ALA A 532 4.88 -4.87 -5.56
CA ALA A 532 3.51 -4.38 -5.68
C ALA A 532 3.39 -3.36 -6.82
N GLY A 533 2.34 -3.48 -7.62
CA GLY A 533 1.98 -2.47 -8.61
C GLY A 533 1.38 -1.21 -7.95
N ASP A 534 1.19 -0.17 -8.74
CA ASP A 534 0.63 1.10 -8.32
C ASP A 534 -0.85 0.98 -7.96
N LEU A 535 -1.61 0.24 -8.77
CA LEU A 535 -3.04 -0.03 -8.57
C LEU A 535 -3.34 -1.53 -8.51
N ALA A 536 -4.30 -1.91 -7.68
CA ALA A 536 -4.76 -3.29 -7.60
C ALA A 536 -5.54 -3.63 -8.89
N PRO A 537 -5.39 -4.83 -9.49
CA PRO A 537 -6.05 -5.16 -10.77
C PRO A 537 -7.57 -4.96 -10.76
N ALA A 538 -8.24 -5.28 -9.65
CA ALA A 538 -9.68 -5.07 -9.48
C ALA A 538 -10.08 -3.59 -9.35
N VAL A 539 -9.18 -2.71 -8.88
CA VAL A 539 -9.38 -1.26 -8.82
C VAL A 539 -9.16 -0.64 -10.20
N LEU A 540 -8.08 -1.02 -10.89
CA LEU A 540 -7.78 -0.59 -12.25
C LEU A 540 -8.92 -0.95 -13.21
N SER A 541 -9.34 -2.22 -13.21
CA SER A 541 -10.45 -2.73 -14.04
C SER A 541 -11.78 -1.99 -13.85
N LYS A 542 -12.04 -1.45 -12.65
CA LYS A 542 -13.24 -0.66 -12.34
C LYS A 542 -13.11 0.83 -12.66
N ALA A 543 -11.89 1.37 -12.72
CA ALA A 543 -11.64 2.81 -12.78
C ALA A 543 -11.15 3.30 -14.15
N PHE A 544 -10.49 2.44 -14.93
CA PHE A 544 -9.74 2.86 -16.12
C PHE A 544 -10.58 3.57 -17.20
N ALA A 545 -11.85 3.18 -17.35
CA ALA A 545 -12.77 3.79 -18.32
C ALA A 545 -13.07 5.27 -18.01
N SER A 546 -12.81 5.72 -16.78
CA SER A 546 -12.97 7.11 -16.31
C SER A 546 -11.64 7.87 -16.24
N PHE A 547 -10.54 7.32 -16.74
CA PHE A 547 -9.24 7.98 -16.74
C PHE A 547 -9.18 9.09 -17.80
N THR A 548 -8.64 10.25 -17.41
CA THR A 548 -8.70 11.51 -18.15
C THR A 548 -7.45 12.34 -17.90
N ILE A 549 -7.04 13.12 -18.91
CA ILE A 549 -6.05 14.20 -18.77
C ILE A 549 -6.72 15.38 -18.05
N PRO A 550 -6.01 16.16 -17.21
CA PRO A 550 -6.55 17.36 -16.58
C PRO A 550 -6.92 18.42 -17.62
N GLU A 551 -8.02 19.13 -17.36
CA GLU A 551 -8.48 20.28 -18.14
C GLU A 551 -8.51 21.55 -17.27
N LYS A 552 -8.40 22.74 -17.87
CA LYS A 552 -8.31 24.01 -17.09
C LYS A 552 -9.63 24.31 -16.38
N GLU A 553 -10.72 23.86 -16.98
CA GLU A 553 -12.12 23.94 -16.57
C GLU A 553 -12.35 23.24 -15.22
N GLU A 554 -11.50 22.30 -14.81
CA GLU A 554 -11.52 21.69 -13.47
C GLU A 554 -11.06 22.66 -12.36
N GLY A 555 -10.41 23.77 -12.72
CA GLY A 555 -9.90 24.80 -11.81
C GLY A 555 -8.39 24.73 -11.54
N PHE A 556 -7.60 24.20 -12.48
CA PHE A 556 -6.14 24.27 -12.45
C PHE A 556 -5.63 25.64 -12.91
N ASP A 557 -4.66 26.21 -12.17
CA ASP A 557 -3.99 27.46 -12.54
C ASP A 557 -2.88 27.24 -13.58
N ALA A 558 -2.30 26.03 -13.63
CA ALA A 558 -1.38 25.58 -14.66
C ALA A 558 -1.46 24.05 -14.89
N ILE A 559 -1.15 23.61 -16.11
CA ILE A 559 -1.04 22.20 -16.50
C ILE A 559 0.28 22.03 -17.24
N ASN A 560 1.20 21.29 -16.65
CA ASN A 560 2.54 21.03 -17.15
C ASN A 560 2.61 19.63 -17.75
N TYR A 561 3.35 19.47 -18.83
CA TYR A 561 3.47 18.22 -19.59
C TYR A 561 4.93 17.75 -19.57
N GLU A 562 5.22 16.74 -18.75
CA GLU A 562 6.59 16.39 -18.33
C GLU A 562 7.34 15.53 -19.37
N TRP A 563 6.62 14.67 -20.09
CA TRP A 563 7.20 13.64 -20.96
C TRP A 563 6.86 13.86 -22.43
N GLN A 564 5.56 13.95 -22.74
CA GLN A 564 5.05 14.28 -24.06
C GLN A 564 4.10 15.48 -23.97
N GLN A 565 3.99 16.22 -25.08
CA GLN A 565 3.06 17.34 -25.20
C GLN A 565 1.60 16.87 -25.15
N GLU A 566 0.70 17.79 -24.77
CA GLU A 566 -0.74 17.56 -24.56
C GLU A 566 -1.39 16.59 -25.54
N ALA A 567 -1.30 16.83 -26.85
CA ALA A 567 -1.94 16.00 -27.86
C ALA A 567 -1.48 14.53 -27.79
N LYS A 568 -0.18 14.30 -27.59
CA LYS A 568 0.39 12.95 -27.50
C LYS A 568 0.08 12.27 -26.18
N SER A 569 0.08 12.99 -25.05
CA SER A 569 -0.38 12.43 -23.77
C SER A 569 -1.87 12.07 -23.78
N LYS A 570 -2.71 12.92 -24.40
CA LYS A 570 -4.12 12.62 -24.66
C LYS A 570 -4.26 11.37 -25.54
N GLU A 571 -3.57 11.30 -26.67
CA GLU A 571 -3.56 10.13 -27.57
C GLU A 571 -3.11 8.84 -26.86
N TYR A 572 -2.04 8.91 -26.07
CA TYR A 572 -1.47 7.77 -25.36
C TYR A 572 -2.46 7.12 -24.38
N LEU A 573 -3.01 7.93 -23.45
CA LEU A 573 -4.03 7.46 -22.52
C LEU A 573 -5.28 6.99 -23.27
N ARG A 574 -5.69 7.73 -24.31
CA ARG A 574 -6.88 7.44 -25.09
C ARG A 574 -6.81 6.08 -25.77
N LYS A 575 -5.70 5.80 -26.45
CA LYS A 575 -5.41 4.52 -27.12
C LYS A 575 -5.50 3.37 -26.11
N TRP A 576 -4.76 3.48 -25.00
CA TRP A 576 -4.77 2.45 -23.96
C TRP A 576 -6.16 2.20 -23.36
N VAL A 577 -6.95 3.26 -23.10
CA VAL A 577 -8.32 3.11 -22.60
C VAL A 577 -9.20 2.36 -23.60
N VAL A 578 -9.14 2.67 -24.90
CA VAL A 578 -9.93 1.99 -25.93
C VAL A 578 -9.50 0.53 -26.10
N GLU A 579 -8.20 0.25 -26.21
CA GLU A 579 -7.65 -1.11 -26.28
C GLU A 579 -8.03 -1.94 -25.03
N THR A 580 -8.00 -1.32 -23.84
CA THR A 580 -8.46 -1.95 -22.59
C THR A 580 -9.98 -2.14 -22.57
N LYS A 581 -10.79 -1.23 -23.15
CA LYS A 581 -12.24 -1.42 -23.28
C LYS A 581 -12.58 -2.62 -24.17
N LEU A 582 -11.89 -2.78 -25.30
CA LEU A 582 -12.06 -3.94 -26.20
C LEU A 582 -11.66 -5.27 -25.52
N THR A 583 -10.61 -5.26 -24.71
CA THR A 583 -10.08 -6.46 -24.04
C THR A 583 -10.68 -6.74 -22.64
N SER A 584 -11.63 -5.92 -22.16
CA SER A 584 -12.28 -6.08 -20.85
C SER A 584 -13.82 -6.19 -20.90
N ARG A 585 -14.37 -6.90 -19.91
CA ARG A 585 -15.80 -7.08 -19.69
C ARG A 585 -16.32 -6.07 -18.66
N ILE A 586 -17.58 -5.66 -18.80
CA ILE A 586 -18.29 -4.90 -17.77
C ILE A 586 -19.03 -5.91 -16.87
N GLU A 587 -18.37 -6.31 -15.80
CA GLU A 587 -18.88 -7.32 -14.85
C GLU A 587 -20.17 -6.86 -14.13
N ASP A 588 -20.36 -5.56 -13.90
CA ASP A 588 -21.51 -5.03 -13.16
C ASP A 588 -22.72 -4.65 -14.04
N LEU A 589 -22.58 -4.58 -15.38
CA LEU A 589 -23.64 -4.22 -16.35
C LEU A 589 -24.92 -5.05 -16.13
N GLN A 590 -26.10 -4.43 -16.16
CA GLN A 590 -27.38 -5.14 -16.05
C GLN A 590 -28.30 -4.79 -17.23
N PRO A 591 -29.07 -5.76 -17.76
CA PRO A 591 -30.05 -5.47 -18.80
C PRO A 591 -31.08 -4.45 -18.32
N SER A 592 -31.23 -3.36 -19.05
CA SER A 592 -32.14 -2.26 -18.71
C SER A 592 -33.62 -2.65 -18.83
N GLN A 593 -34.50 -1.69 -18.53
CA GLN A 593 -35.93 -1.87 -18.77
C GLN A 593 -36.24 -1.96 -20.28
N TYR A 594 -35.53 -1.19 -21.12
CA TYR A 594 -35.67 -1.24 -22.59
C TYR A 594 -35.51 -2.67 -23.13
N PHE A 595 -34.43 -3.36 -22.71
CA PHE A 595 -34.20 -4.75 -23.10
C PHE A 595 -35.36 -5.67 -22.71
N LYS A 596 -35.86 -5.55 -21.46
CA LYS A 596 -36.93 -6.41 -20.93
C LYS A 596 -38.24 -6.21 -21.68
N ASP A 597 -38.58 -4.96 -21.99
CA ASP A 597 -39.81 -4.62 -22.70
C ASP A 597 -39.78 -5.14 -24.15
N LYS A 598 -38.65 -4.96 -24.85
CA LYS A 598 -38.45 -5.49 -26.21
C LYS A 598 -38.44 -7.03 -26.23
N ALA A 599 -37.76 -7.66 -25.26
CA ALA A 599 -37.76 -9.12 -25.14
C ALA A 599 -39.16 -9.70 -24.85
N ALA A 600 -39.96 -9.03 -24.02
CA ALA A 600 -41.35 -9.41 -23.75
C ALA A 600 -42.26 -9.23 -24.98
N ALA A 601 -42.11 -8.12 -25.72
CA ALA A 601 -42.82 -7.89 -26.97
C ALA A 601 -42.53 -8.97 -28.02
N TRP A 602 -41.24 -9.34 -28.17
CA TRP A 602 -40.84 -10.46 -29.02
C TRP A 602 -41.43 -11.79 -28.58
N GLN A 603 -41.35 -12.12 -27.29
CA GLN A 603 -41.91 -13.37 -26.75
C GLN A 603 -43.40 -13.52 -27.07
N LYS A 604 -44.17 -12.43 -27.01
CA LYS A 604 -45.58 -12.40 -27.42
C LYS A 604 -45.72 -12.63 -28.93
N GLN A 605 -45.08 -11.78 -29.75
CA GLN A 605 -45.23 -11.79 -31.20
C GLN A 605 -44.80 -13.13 -31.84
N PHE A 606 -43.70 -13.71 -31.34
CA PHE A 606 -43.18 -15.01 -31.78
C PHE A 606 -44.16 -16.15 -31.45
N GLY A 607 -44.77 -16.13 -30.26
CA GLY A 607 -45.80 -17.10 -29.87
C GLY A 607 -47.06 -17.00 -30.72
N GLU A 608 -47.48 -15.78 -31.09
CA GLU A 608 -48.60 -15.53 -32.00
C GLU A 608 -48.32 -16.09 -33.41
N TRP A 609 -47.14 -15.85 -33.98
CA TRP A 609 -46.76 -16.43 -35.27
C TRP A 609 -46.68 -17.96 -35.24
N GLN A 610 -46.07 -18.56 -34.21
CA GLN A 610 -46.05 -20.02 -34.06
C GLN A 610 -47.47 -20.61 -33.95
N THR A 611 -48.38 -19.90 -33.28
CA THR A 611 -49.79 -20.31 -33.18
C THR A 611 -50.49 -20.20 -34.53
N LYS A 612 -50.29 -19.10 -35.28
CA LYS A 612 -50.86 -18.92 -36.63
C LYS A 612 -50.33 -19.98 -37.62
N GLN A 613 -49.05 -20.33 -37.55
CA GLN A 613 -48.47 -21.39 -38.38
C GLN A 613 -49.12 -22.76 -38.10
N ARG A 614 -49.32 -23.10 -36.82
CA ARG A 614 -49.98 -24.35 -36.42
C ARG A 614 -51.44 -24.39 -36.88
N ALA A 615 -52.16 -23.28 -36.74
CA ALA A 615 -53.54 -23.16 -37.21
C ALA A 615 -53.63 -23.35 -38.75
N PHE A 616 -52.76 -22.68 -39.52
CA PHE A 616 -52.70 -22.84 -40.98
C PHE A 616 -52.38 -24.29 -41.39
N LYS A 617 -51.35 -24.90 -40.80
CA LYS A 617 -50.98 -26.31 -41.04
C LYS A 617 -52.06 -27.31 -40.63
N ALA A 618 -52.97 -26.95 -39.72
CA ALA A 618 -54.12 -27.76 -39.34
C ALA A 618 -55.34 -27.56 -40.24
N ALA A 619 -55.48 -26.40 -40.88
CA ALA A 619 -56.60 -26.05 -41.76
C ALA A 619 -56.38 -26.44 -43.24
N ALA A 620 -55.13 -26.58 -43.68
CA ALA A 620 -54.80 -26.90 -45.07
C ALA A 620 -55.26 -28.32 -45.49
N PRO A 621 -55.95 -28.49 -46.65
CA PRO A 621 -56.34 -29.80 -47.16
C PRO A 621 -55.13 -30.61 -47.62
N LYS A 622 -55.13 -31.93 -47.37
CA LYS A 622 -54.03 -32.86 -47.72
C LYS A 622 -53.95 -33.20 -49.23
N LYS A 623 -53.84 -32.19 -50.10
CA LYS A 623 -53.37 -32.38 -51.49
C LYS A 623 -51.92 -31.95 -51.61
N LYS A 624 -51.16 -32.68 -52.43
CA LYS A 624 -49.85 -32.23 -52.93
C LYS A 624 -50.14 -31.17 -54.00
N GLU A 625 -50.09 -29.90 -53.62
CA GLU A 625 -50.01 -28.79 -54.56
C GLU A 625 -48.66 -28.10 -54.40
N GLU A 626 -48.20 -27.44 -55.46
CA GLU A 626 -46.88 -26.82 -55.56
C GLU A 626 -46.70 -25.75 -54.48
N ILE A 627 -45.44 -25.47 -54.11
CA ILE A 627 -45.14 -24.36 -53.21
C ILE A 627 -45.55 -23.07 -53.91
N SER A 628 -46.64 -22.47 -53.43
CA SER A 628 -47.06 -21.14 -53.82
C SER A 628 -46.00 -20.15 -53.34
N ASP A 629 -45.16 -19.64 -54.24
CA ASP A 629 -44.32 -18.46 -54.00
C ASP A 629 -45.20 -17.19 -53.98
N GLY A 630 -46.23 -17.17 -53.12
CA GLY A 630 -47.38 -16.28 -53.16
C GLY A 630 -47.06 -14.78 -53.06
N ALA A 631 -45.88 -14.43 -52.55
CA ALA A 631 -45.30 -13.10 -52.65
C ALA A 631 -43.99 -13.16 -53.44
N LYS A 632 -43.98 -12.61 -54.67
CA LYS A 632 -42.77 -12.54 -55.52
C LYS A 632 -41.70 -11.59 -54.98
N ASP A 633 -42.10 -10.63 -54.15
CA ASP A 633 -41.23 -9.74 -53.40
C ASP A 633 -41.59 -9.84 -51.91
N ILE A 634 -40.65 -10.35 -51.12
CA ILE A 634 -40.82 -10.53 -49.66
C ILE A 634 -40.69 -9.19 -48.92
N SER A 635 -39.97 -8.22 -49.50
CA SER A 635 -39.70 -6.95 -48.85
C SER A 635 -40.95 -6.07 -48.74
N SER A 636 -41.81 -6.08 -49.77
CA SER A 636 -43.06 -5.30 -49.83
C SER A 636 -44.25 -5.90 -49.06
N VAL A 637 -44.13 -7.09 -48.45
CA VAL A 637 -45.20 -7.70 -47.64
C VAL A 637 -45.57 -6.82 -46.45
N ALA A 638 -46.81 -6.34 -46.38
CA ALA A 638 -47.29 -5.47 -45.30
C ALA A 638 -47.56 -6.23 -43.99
N ASP A 639 -48.35 -7.30 -44.03
CA ASP A 639 -48.53 -8.22 -42.90
C ASP A 639 -47.87 -9.57 -43.20
N VAL A 640 -46.80 -9.89 -42.45
CA VAL A 640 -46.12 -11.20 -42.54
C VAL A 640 -47.00 -12.36 -42.08
N SER A 641 -48.13 -12.06 -41.43
CA SER A 641 -49.09 -13.03 -40.94
C SER A 641 -50.15 -13.40 -41.98
N ASP A 642 -50.35 -12.61 -43.04
CA ASP A 642 -51.32 -12.88 -44.12
C ASP A 642 -50.81 -12.26 -45.44
N ILE A 643 -50.24 -13.09 -46.31
CA ILE A 643 -49.80 -12.69 -47.66
C ILE A 643 -50.92 -12.81 -48.71
N GLY A 644 -52.14 -13.12 -48.28
CA GLY A 644 -53.29 -13.41 -49.12
C GLY A 644 -53.90 -14.77 -48.77
N GLY A 645 -55.24 -14.85 -48.79
CA GLY A 645 -55.96 -16.10 -48.55
C GLY A 645 -55.83 -16.68 -47.13
N GLY A 646 -55.28 -15.93 -46.16
CA GLY A 646 -55.01 -16.41 -44.80
C GLY A 646 -53.69 -17.17 -44.65
N GLU A 647 -52.87 -17.23 -45.69
CA GLU A 647 -51.54 -17.84 -45.66
C GLU A 647 -50.52 -16.89 -45.00
N PRO A 648 -49.83 -17.29 -43.92
CA PRO A 648 -48.73 -16.49 -43.37
C PRO A 648 -47.43 -16.68 -44.17
N LEU A 649 -46.59 -15.65 -44.24
CA LEU A 649 -45.27 -15.70 -44.91
C LEU A 649 -44.37 -16.82 -44.35
N PHE A 650 -44.56 -17.18 -43.08
CA PHE A 650 -43.85 -18.26 -42.38
C PHE A 650 -44.58 -19.62 -42.45
N ALA A 651 -45.58 -19.81 -43.34
CA ALA A 651 -46.35 -21.05 -43.47
C ALA A 651 -45.46 -22.30 -43.56
N HIS A 652 -44.38 -22.23 -44.35
CA HIS A 652 -43.49 -23.37 -44.61
C HIS A 652 -42.27 -23.48 -43.67
N PHE A 653 -42.10 -22.58 -42.69
CA PHE A 653 -40.93 -22.63 -41.78
C PHE A 653 -40.81 -23.98 -41.07
N ALA A 654 -39.59 -24.53 -41.12
CA ALA A 654 -39.16 -25.70 -40.37
C ALA A 654 -38.63 -25.30 -38.97
N PRO A 655 -38.34 -26.26 -38.05
CA PRO A 655 -37.72 -25.96 -36.76
C PRO A 655 -36.42 -25.15 -36.87
N GLU A 656 -35.66 -25.36 -37.96
CA GLU A 656 -34.41 -24.68 -38.29
C GLU A 656 -34.64 -23.19 -38.61
N ASP A 657 -35.67 -22.86 -39.38
CA ASP A 657 -36.04 -21.47 -39.69
C ASP A 657 -36.53 -20.75 -38.43
N TRP A 658 -37.31 -21.43 -37.58
CA TRP A 658 -37.72 -20.91 -36.28
C TRP A 658 -36.55 -20.68 -35.31
N ALA A 659 -35.45 -21.43 -35.44
CA ALA A 659 -34.23 -21.20 -34.68
C ALA A 659 -33.43 -20.01 -35.21
N LEU A 660 -33.34 -19.86 -36.54
CA LEU A 660 -32.68 -18.72 -37.18
C LEU A 660 -33.40 -17.41 -36.88
N ILE A 661 -34.73 -17.36 -36.97
CA ILE A 661 -35.48 -16.13 -36.64
C ILE A 661 -35.35 -15.74 -35.16
N GLN A 662 -35.33 -16.71 -34.24
CA GLN A 662 -35.08 -16.46 -32.82
C GLN A 662 -33.67 -15.90 -32.59
N LEU A 663 -32.65 -16.50 -33.21
CA LEU A 663 -31.26 -16.07 -33.08
C LEU A 663 -31.01 -14.68 -33.69
N ARG A 664 -31.64 -14.38 -34.84
CA ARG A 664 -31.61 -13.04 -35.48
C ARG A 664 -32.08 -11.96 -34.51
N HIS A 665 -33.25 -12.15 -33.92
CA HIS A 665 -33.79 -11.20 -32.95
C HIS A 665 -32.92 -11.12 -31.69
N GLU A 666 -32.45 -12.25 -31.15
CA GLU A 666 -31.61 -12.25 -29.94
C GLU A 666 -30.27 -11.51 -30.16
N LEU A 667 -29.61 -11.69 -31.32
CA LEU A 667 -28.36 -10.98 -31.62
C LEU A 667 -28.59 -9.49 -31.94
N TYR A 668 -29.66 -9.15 -32.67
CA TYR A 668 -30.09 -7.75 -32.87
C TYR A 668 -30.34 -7.06 -31.52
N LEU A 669 -31.22 -7.62 -30.70
CA LEU A 669 -31.63 -7.00 -29.44
C LEU A 669 -30.49 -6.96 -28.42
N LEU A 670 -29.59 -7.95 -28.42
CA LEU A 670 -28.39 -7.89 -27.60
C LEU A 670 -27.50 -6.71 -27.96
N GLN A 671 -27.23 -6.50 -29.25
CA GLN A 671 -26.40 -5.40 -29.72
C GLN A 671 -27.05 -4.04 -29.43
N ASP A 672 -28.34 -3.90 -29.77
CA ASP A 672 -29.09 -2.65 -29.63
C ASP A 672 -29.33 -2.26 -28.15
N ALA A 673 -29.59 -3.24 -27.29
CA ALA A 673 -29.68 -3.01 -25.84
C ALA A 673 -28.30 -2.77 -25.21
N PHE A 674 -27.25 -3.48 -25.65
CA PHE A 674 -25.90 -3.28 -25.12
C PHE A 674 -25.41 -1.84 -25.34
N GLN A 675 -25.59 -1.29 -26.54
CA GLN A 675 -25.26 0.12 -26.81
C GLN A 675 -25.96 1.08 -25.84
N LYS A 676 -27.27 0.90 -25.62
CA LYS A 676 -28.09 1.74 -24.73
C LYS A 676 -27.75 1.57 -23.24
N ASP A 677 -27.49 0.35 -22.82
CA ASP A 677 -27.24 0.00 -21.41
C ASP A 677 -25.83 0.36 -20.96
N VAL A 678 -24.87 0.29 -21.89
CA VAL A 678 -23.47 0.69 -21.64
C VAL A 678 -23.28 2.20 -21.81
N ASN A 679 -23.96 2.81 -22.78
CA ASN A 679 -23.95 4.26 -23.03
C ASN A 679 -22.53 4.87 -23.11
N ASP A 680 -21.63 4.17 -23.80
CA ASP A 680 -20.22 4.53 -23.97
C ASP A 680 -19.88 4.44 -25.47
N PRO A 681 -19.50 5.54 -26.15
CA PRO A 681 -19.23 5.52 -27.59
C PRO A 681 -18.06 4.61 -27.96
N ASP A 682 -17.17 4.29 -27.02
CA ASP A 682 -16.02 3.40 -27.24
C ASP A 682 -16.39 1.92 -27.12
N ARG A 683 -17.59 1.62 -26.63
CA ARG A 683 -18.18 0.29 -26.56
C ARG A 683 -19.42 0.24 -27.44
N ALA A 684 -19.27 0.73 -28.68
CA ALA A 684 -20.29 0.71 -29.72
C ALA A 684 -20.77 -0.72 -30.08
N GLY A 685 -20.09 -1.78 -29.66
CA GLY A 685 -20.53 -3.15 -29.84
C GLY A 685 -19.79 -4.15 -28.95
N ILE A 686 -20.13 -5.43 -29.08
CA ILE A 686 -19.59 -6.51 -28.24
C ILE A 686 -18.44 -7.23 -28.96
N PRO A 687 -17.21 -7.24 -28.41
CA PRO A 687 -16.11 -8.06 -28.92
C PRO A 687 -16.45 -9.56 -28.94
N GLU A 688 -16.03 -10.29 -29.98
CA GLU A 688 -16.40 -11.71 -30.19
C GLU A 688 -16.10 -12.59 -28.95
N ASN A 689 -14.90 -12.42 -28.38
CA ASN A 689 -14.42 -13.13 -27.19
C ASN A 689 -15.25 -12.87 -25.91
N HIS A 690 -16.08 -11.83 -25.91
CA HIS A 690 -16.97 -11.46 -24.81
C HIS A 690 -18.45 -11.72 -25.11
N LEU A 691 -18.79 -12.09 -26.34
CA LEU A 691 -20.19 -12.23 -26.75
C LEU A 691 -20.94 -13.29 -25.95
N ALA A 692 -20.33 -14.46 -25.69
CA ALA A 692 -20.95 -15.50 -24.89
C ALA A 692 -21.28 -15.04 -23.45
N PHE A 693 -20.43 -14.18 -22.86
CA PHE A 693 -20.67 -13.59 -21.54
C PHE A 693 -21.87 -12.64 -21.55
N TYR A 694 -21.93 -11.70 -22.49
CA TYR A 694 -23.04 -10.75 -22.56
C TYR A 694 -24.34 -11.43 -22.99
N TYR A 695 -24.32 -12.32 -23.97
CA TYR A 695 -25.49 -13.12 -24.37
C TYR A 695 -26.08 -13.89 -23.17
N ASN A 696 -25.24 -14.51 -22.33
CA ASN A 696 -25.70 -15.13 -21.09
C ASN A 696 -26.23 -14.10 -20.08
N LYS A 697 -25.55 -12.97 -19.91
CA LYS A 697 -25.96 -11.90 -18.99
C LYS A 697 -27.37 -11.39 -19.31
N TYR A 698 -27.68 -11.19 -20.59
CA TYR A 698 -28.96 -10.70 -21.09
C TYR A 698 -30.06 -11.78 -21.14
N PHE A 699 -29.81 -12.92 -21.80
CA PHE A 699 -30.86 -13.93 -22.05
C PHE A 699 -30.91 -15.08 -21.04
N LYS A 700 -29.93 -15.19 -20.13
CA LYS A 700 -29.72 -16.38 -19.28
C LYS A 700 -29.62 -17.70 -20.05
N LYS A 701 -29.20 -17.63 -21.32
CA LYS A 701 -28.93 -18.73 -22.25
C LYS A 701 -27.42 -18.81 -22.57
N GLY A 702 -26.94 -19.91 -23.13
CA GLY A 702 -25.62 -19.97 -23.75
C GLY A 702 -25.71 -19.76 -25.27
N LEU A 703 -24.84 -18.92 -25.84
CA LEU A 703 -24.64 -18.89 -27.29
C LEU A 703 -23.71 -20.06 -27.66
N ASN A 704 -24.17 -20.98 -28.49
CA ASN A 704 -23.43 -22.20 -28.82
C ASN A 704 -23.61 -22.56 -30.31
N PRO A 705 -22.61 -22.27 -31.17
CA PRO A 705 -22.64 -22.60 -32.60
C PRO A 705 -22.91 -24.08 -32.90
N LYS A 706 -22.53 -25.01 -32.00
CA LYS A 706 -22.73 -26.45 -32.20
C LYS A 706 -24.21 -26.85 -32.27
N LEU A 707 -25.11 -26.04 -31.71
CA LEU A 707 -26.57 -26.26 -31.81
C LEU A 707 -27.12 -25.94 -33.21
N PHE A 708 -26.31 -25.31 -34.06
CA PHE A 708 -26.56 -25.04 -35.48
C PHE A 708 -25.61 -25.86 -36.38
N SER A 709 -24.96 -26.90 -35.82
CA SER A 709 -23.92 -27.71 -36.49
C SER A 709 -22.70 -26.91 -37.00
N LEU A 710 -22.37 -25.80 -36.33
CA LEU A 710 -21.22 -24.95 -36.64
C LEU A 710 -20.16 -25.01 -35.53
N SER A 711 -18.92 -24.66 -35.87
CA SER A 711 -17.77 -24.74 -34.96
C SER A 711 -17.41 -23.40 -34.32
N THR A 712 -17.66 -22.28 -35.00
CA THR A 712 -17.26 -20.93 -34.57
C THR A 712 -18.44 -19.95 -34.55
N ASN A 713 -18.30 -18.83 -33.81
CA ASN A 713 -19.30 -17.76 -33.84
C ASN A 713 -19.30 -17.04 -35.21
N LEU A 714 -18.15 -16.91 -35.86
CA LEU A 714 -18.04 -16.31 -37.21
C LEU A 714 -18.84 -17.09 -38.25
N GLU A 715 -18.79 -18.43 -38.24
CA GLU A 715 -19.68 -19.27 -39.06
C GLU A 715 -21.17 -18.99 -38.78
N LEU A 716 -21.52 -18.79 -37.50
CA LEU A 716 -22.89 -18.52 -37.09
C LEU A 716 -23.40 -17.16 -37.59
N PHE A 717 -22.55 -16.13 -37.62
CA PHE A 717 -22.90 -14.82 -38.19
C PHE A 717 -22.92 -14.83 -39.71
N ALA A 718 -22.15 -15.71 -40.37
CA ALA A 718 -22.23 -15.87 -41.82
C ALA A 718 -23.63 -16.30 -42.31
N LEU A 719 -24.38 -17.06 -41.49
CA LEU A 719 -25.79 -17.38 -41.75
C LEU A 719 -26.76 -16.20 -41.57
N LEU A 720 -26.34 -15.16 -40.83
CA LEU A 720 -27.17 -14.04 -40.36
C LEU A 720 -26.57 -12.66 -40.73
N LYS A 721 -25.76 -12.62 -41.80
CA LYS A 721 -24.95 -11.47 -42.25
C LYS A 721 -25.76 -10.21 -42.58
N ASP A 722 -27.05 -10.37 -42.77
CA ASP A 722 -28.10 -9.39 -43.07
C ASP A 722 -28.81 -8.88 -41.80
N THR A 723 -28.43 -9.36 -40.62
CA THR A 723 -28.96 -8.93 -39.30
C THR A 723 -27.84 -8.42 -38.39
N VAL A 724 -26.73 -9.15 -38.32
CA VAL A 724 -25.54 -8.77 -37.55
C VAL A 724 -24.26 -9.21 -38.28
N ALA A 725 -23.17 -8.49 -38.02
CA ALA A 725 -21.82 -8.84 -38.46
C ALA A 725 -20.80 -8.52 -37.36
N ILE A 726 -19.58 -9.04 -37.50
CA ILE A 726 -18.39 -8.55 -36.80
C ILE A 726 -17.43 -8.03 -37.89
N PRO A 727 -17.46 -6.73 -38.21
CA PRO A 727 -16.57 -6.12 -39.19
C PRO A 727 -15.09 -6.25 -38.77
N ALA A 728 -14.20 -6.46 -39.72
CA ALA A 728 -12.77 -6.72 -39.44
C ALA A 728 -12.01 -5.49 -38.92
N ASP A 729 -12.52 -4.29 -39.23
CA ASP A 729 -12.01 -2.98 -38.80
C ASP A 729 -12.45 -2.61 -37.38
N THR A 730 -13.69 -2.95 -36.98
CA THR A 730 -14.22 -2.62 -35.65
C THR A 730 -14.09 -3.77 -34.64
N GLN A 731 -14.01 -5.02 -35.10
CA GLN A 731 -13.89 -6.26 -34.31
C GLN A 731 -14.98 -6.46 -33.24
N VAL A 732 -16.12 -5.78 -33.39
CA VAL A 732 -17.27 -5.86 -32.49
C VAL A 732 -18.55 -6.22 -33.23
N LEU A 733 -19.46 -6.91 -32.53
CA LEU A 733 -20.81 -7.15 -33.01
C LEU A 733 -21.46 -5.83 -33.40
N THR A 734 -22.00 -5.77 -34.61
CA THR A 734 -22.64 -4.60 -35.20
C THR A 734 -23.91 -5.06 -35.89
N SER A 735 -25.04 -4.36 -35.69
CA SER A 735 -26.27 -4.69 -36.41
C SER A 735 -26.27 -4.08 -37.81
N GLN A 736 -26.87 -4.80 -38.76
CA GLN A 736 -27.14 -4.32 -40.11
C GLN A 736 -28.56 -3.72 -40.25
N LEU A 737 -29.33 -3.72 -39.17
CA LEU A 737 -30.71 -3.19 -39.11
C LEU A 737 -30.73 -1.83 -38.40
N PRO A 738 -31.70 -0.95 -38.71
CA PRO A 738 -31.86 0.32 -38.00
C PRO A 738 -32.19 0.08 -36.51
N ALA A 739 -31.70 0.96 -35.63
CA ALA A 739 -31.89 0.87 -34.18
C ALA A 739 -33.38 0.97 -33.73
N GLU A 740 -34.23 1.54 -34.59
CA GLU A 740 -35.68 1.53 -34.43
C GLU A 740 -36.31 0.75 -35.58
N LEU A 741 -36.79 -0.47 -35.29
CA LEU A 741 -37.50 -1.30 -36.24
C LEU A 741 -38.97 -0.85 -36.34
N GLU A 742 -39.45 -0.56 -37.54
CA GLU A 742 -40.87 -0.32 -37.84
C GLU A 742 -41.75 -1.53 -37.48
N SER A 743 -41.22 -2.74 -37.70
CA SER A 743 -41.92 -4.00 -37.42
C SER A 743 -40.94 -5.13 -37.12
N LEU A 744 -41.29 -5.96 -36.14
CA LEU A 744 -40.60 -7.23 -35.85
C LEU A 744 -40.70 -8.22 -37.03
N GLY A 745 -41.65 -8.02 -37.95
CA GLY A 745 -41.82 -8.82 -39.16
C GLY A 745 -40.59 -8.82 -40.08
N ILE A 746 -39.65 -7.87 -39.93
CA ILE A 746 -38.38 -7.88 -40.67
C ILE A 746 -37.60 -9.19 -40.47
N PHE A 747 -37.62 -9.77 -39.27
CA PHE A 747 -36.92 -11.04 -39.00
C PHE A 747 -37.57 -12.21 -39.74
N VAL A 748 -38.89 -12.20 -39.93
CA VAL A 748 -39.60 -13.18 -40.77
C VAL A 748 -39.15 -13.00 -42.22
N LYS A 749 -39.21 -11.76 -42.75
CA LYS A 749 -38.83 -11.44 -44.13
C LYS A 749 -37.41 -11.90 -44.47
N LEU A 750 -36.43 -11.55 -43.63
CA LEU A 750 -35.03 -11.97 -43.80
C LEU A 750 -34.88 -13.50 -43.72
N THR A 751 -35.56 -14.16 -42.78
CA THR A 751 -35.48 -15.63 -42.66
C THR A 751 -36.07 -16.33 -43.90
N GLU A 752 -37.20 -15.83 -44.41
CA GLU A 752 -37.87 -16.38 -45.59
C GLU A 752 -37.08 -16.12 -46.89
N GLU A 753 -36.49 -14.93 -47.09
CA GLU A 753 -35.63 -14.66 -48.26
C GLU A 753 -34.43 -15.62 -48.27
N ASN A 754 -33.73 -15.75 -47.14
CA ASN A 754 -32.63 -16.71 -47.01
C ASN A 754 -33.12 -18.17 -47.16
N ARG A 755 -34.37 -18.52 -46.78
CA ARG A 755 -34.93 -19.85 -47.02
C ARG A 755 -35.13 -20.10 -48.51
N ARG A 756 -35.69 -19.14 -49.24
CA ARG A 756 -35.88 -19.23 -50.70
C ARG A 756 -34.57 -19.17 -51.47
N GLU A 757 -33.58 -18.41 -51.02
CA GLU A 757 -32.23 -18.45 -51.60
C GLU A 757 -31.59 -19.84 -51.44
N ARG A 758 -31.64 -20.42 -50.24
CA ARG A 758 -31.15 -21.79 -50.00
C ARG A 758 -31.88 -22.82 -50.87
N GLN A 759 -33.21 -22.73 -50.97
CA GLN A 759 -34.00 -23.64 -51.80
C GLN A 759 -33.62 -23.52 -53.28
N ARG A 760 -33.58 -22.29 -53.84
CA ARG A 760 -33.13 -22.03 -55.22
C ARG A 760 -31.74 -22.61 -55.52
N ARG A 761 -30.81 -22.54 -54.57
CA ARG A 761 -29.47 -23.15 -54.69
C ARG A 761 -29.51 -24.68 -54.70
N ILE A 762 -30.29 -25.29 -53.80
CA ILE A 762 -30.49 -26.74 -53.76
C ILE A 762 -31.13 -27.24 -55.07
N ASP A 763 -32.16 -26.56 -55.57
CA ASP A 763 -32.85 -26.89 -56.82
C ASP A 763 -31.94 -26.74 -58.05
N ALA A 764 -30.96 -25.82 -57.98
CA ALA A 764 -29.89 -25.66 -58.97
C ALA A 764 -28.72 -26.66 -58.79
N GLY A 765 -28.82 -27.63 -57.87
CA GLY A 765 -27.84 -28.68 -57.63
C GLY A 765 -26.74 -28.36 -56.62
N ASP A 766 -26.76 -27.19 -55.98
CA ASP A 766 -25.82 -26.82 -54.90
C ASP A 766 -26.27 -27.36 -53.55
N GLU A 767 -25.98 -28.64 -53.31
CA GLU A 767 -26.21 -29.33 -52.04
C GLU A 767 -25.43 -28.73 -50.84
N THR A 768 -24.49 -27.80 -51.06
CA THR A 768 -23.81 -27.11 -49.95
C THR A 768 -24.72 -26.10 -49.25
N ALA A 769 -25.78 -25.63 -49.90
CA ALA A 769 -26.76 -24.70 -49.34
C ALA A 769 -27.75 -25.34 -48.34
N ARG A 770 -27.77 -26.68 -48.23
CA ARG A 770 -28.64 -27.43 -47.31
C ARG A 770 -28.18 -27.28 -45.86
N LEU A 771 -29.08 -26.81 -44.97
CA LEU A 771 -28.79 -26.74 -43.53
C LEU A 771 -28.58 -28.15 -42.95
N LYS A 772 -27.52 -28.32 -42.17
CA LYS A 772 -27.11 -29.61 -41.58
C LYS A 772 -27.34 -29.66 -40.06
N PHE A 773 -28.34 -28.94 -39.56
CA PHE A 773 -28.60 -28.81 -38.12
C PHE A 773 -28.99 -30.18 -37.54
N VAL A 774 -28.27 -30.65 -36.52
CA VAL A 774 -28.65 -31.87 -35.79
C VAL A 774 -29.79 -31.50 -34.83
N THR A 775 -30.99 -32.04 -35.11
CA THR A 775 -32.26 -31.91 -34.34
C THR A 775 -32.31 -30.71 -33.38
N VAL A 776 -32.72 -29.55 -33.89
CA VAL A 776 -32.68 -28.30 -33.11
C VAL A 776 -33.49 -28.44 -31.80
N PRO A 777 -32.87 -28.28 -30.62
CA PRO A 777 -33.59 -28.40 -29.35
C PRO A 777 -34.65 -27.29 -29.20
N ALA A 778 -35.83 -27.64 -28.67
CA ALA A 778 -36.91 -26.68 -28.45
C ALA A 778 -36.51 -25.46 -27.58
N ALA A 779 -35.48 -25.59 -26.73
CA ALA A 779 -34.91 -24.51 -25.92
C ALA A 779 -34.13 -23.46 -26.73
N VAL A 780 -33.66 -23.80 -27.94
CA VAL A 780 -33.03 -22.85 -28.89
C VAL A 780 -34.10 -22.02 -29.58
N ILE A 781 -35.20 -22.68 -29.99
CA ILE A 781 -36.34 -22.06 -30.67
C ILE A 781 -37.17 -21.19 -29.70
N ALA A 782 -37.34 -21.59 -28.45
CA ALA A 782 -38.15 -20.85 -27.49
C ALA A 782 -37.50 -19.50 -27.11
N PRO A 783 -38.26 -18.40 -27.04
CA PRO A 783 -37.74 -17.12 -26.55
C PRO A 783 -37.24 -17.21 -25.10
N ALA A 784 -36.23 -16.41 -24.77
CA ALA A 784 -35.71 -16.33 -23.41
C ALA A 784 -36.80 -15.88 -22.42
N LYS A 785 -36.93 -16.59 -21.29
CA LYS A 785 -37.88 -16.22 -20.23
C LYS A 785 -37.44 -14.91 -19.60
N THR A 786 -38.25 -13.86 -19.74
CA THR A 786 -38.01 -12.59 -19.04
C THR A 786 -38.12 -12.78 -17.53
N VAL A 787 -37.16 -12.25 -16.78
CA VAL A 787 -37.25 -12.23 -15.30
C VAL A 787 -38.34 -11.23 -14.93
N PRO A 788 -39.37 -11.60 -14.15
CA PRO A 788 -40.42 -10.67 -13.76
C PRO A 788 -39.81 -9.50 -12.97
N ALA A 789 -40.35 -8.31 -13.16
CA ALA A 789 -39.87 -7.12 -12.47
C ALA A 789 -39.97 -7.32 -10.95
N VAL A 790 -38.83 -7.24 -10.25
CA VAL A 790 -38.82 -7.05 -8.80
C VAL A 790 -39.32 -5.64 -8.54
N VAL A 791 -40.65 -5.50 -8.46
CA VAL A 791 -41.29 -4.32 -7.88
C VAL A 791 -40.75 -4.24 -6.46
N LYS A 792 -39.87 -3.26 -6.20
CA LYS A 792 -39.55 -2.82 -4.83
C LYS A 792 -40.84 -2.29 -4.23
N GLY A 793 -41.63 -3.18 -3.64
CA GLY A 793 -42.83 -2.82 -2.92
C GLY A 793 -42.47 -1.78 -1.88
N ALA A 794 -43.16 -0.63 -1.91
CA ALA A 794 -43.01 0.39 -0.90
C ALA A 794 -43.34 -0.24 0.46
N GLY A 795 -42.30 -0.52 1.25
CA GLY A 795 -42.45 -1.17 2.54
C GLY A 795 -43.23 -0.27 3.48
N LYS A 796 -44.54 -0.55 3.66
CA LYS A 796 -45.30 -0.05 4.80
C LYS A 796 -44.72 -0.67 6.07
N GLY A 797 -43.65 -0.06 6.58
CA GLY A 797 -43.04 -0.43 7.85
C GLY A 797 -44.05 -0.25 8.97
N LYS A 798 -44.64 -1.37 9.44
CA LYS A 798 -45.32 -1.40 10.73
C LYS A 798 -44.28 -1.30 11.83
N GLY A 799 -43.92 -0.08 12.20
CA GLY A 799 -43.12 0.18 13.39
C GLY A 799 -43.87 -0.31 14.63
N LYS A 800 -43.37 -1.39 15.25
CA LYS A 800 -43.58 -1.66 16.67
C LYS A 800 -42.25 -1.42 17.38
N GLY A 801 -42.03 -0.18 17.80
CA GLY A 801 -40.99 0.11 18.76
C GLY A 801 -41.43 -0.32 20.16
N LYS A 802 -40.51 -0.91 20.92
CA LYS A 802 -40.38 -0.66 22.35
C LYS A 802 -38.90 -0.44 22.66
N TRP A 803 -38.70 0.50 23.58
CA TRP A 803 -37.47 1.12 24.04
C TRP A 803 -36.44 0.10 24.54
#